data_AF-A0A7C3KMC3-F1
#
_entry.id   AF-A0A7C3KMC3-F1
#
_cell.length_a   1.000
_cell.length_b   1.000
_cell.length_c   1.000
_cell.angle_alpha   90.00
_cell.angle_beta   90.00
_cell.angle_gamma   90.00
#
_symmetry.space_group_name_H-M   'P 1'
#
loop_
_entity.id
_entity.type
_entity.pdbx_description
1 polymer ?
#
loop_
_entity_poly.entity_id
_entity_poly.type
_entity_poly.pdbx_seq_one_letter_code
_entity_poly.pdbx_strand_id
1 'polypeptide(L)'
;AKLDYQALHVTFSPVAPTPTRLTATPLPSKDIFVLPTTLTPTITPSPTITPSPTNTLTRTPTVTRTPTKTNTPFPGFTWPQINLTTFKAGLSRPVFITHAGDGTNRIFVVERCGTVRIIDNSGNLLPTPFLDISALLTCSGGEQGLLSIAFPPNYASKEYFYAAYTLSNRALRVSRFHLLSENQADSANPEIIITIPHPDYTNHNGGQLAFGNDGYLYISTGDGGGSGDPGNNAQDKNSWLGKILRIDVESGTTPYAIPPTNPFVGVSGADELWATGLRNPWRFSFDRLTHDLYIADVGQGDWEEVDFQLASGAGGQNYGWSIREGNHCYPAGTASCGTPANYSPPVFEYSHSLGCSITGGYVYRGADYPDLQGVYLFGDYCSGRIWGLKRENGNLYNTLLLDTSYTISTFGEDEAGNIYLASLNDNTIYKVEVPASGPAPSIAGCPMFPANSVWNTRVDSLPVHARSSQWISSIGGNDPFHMDFGSGTWNGGPIGIPFNIVAGSSVTKYNVGFYYPDESDEGPYPIPANPNIEHGSDHHILVIDAETCILYETYDMNFNGGQWSGGSGAIWSLNSNTLRPNDWTSADAAGLPILPGLVRYEEVASGHIDHAIRFTAQNTNSYVWPARHLTSGTPGALTNTPPMGARFRLKASYDISGFSPEMQVILVAMKKYGIILADNGSDWYISGAPSESWDNDMLHTLDVLKGSDFEAVDTSSLMVDPHSGAVTMPSRWQPSVGDTWQWQLDTPVDTSYNVDIYDIDLFDNDASVVNALHADGKKVICYISVGSWEDWRPDAAEFPASVLGNDYDGWPGEKWLDIRKINTLAPILRARLDQCKQKGFDGVEPDNIEGYNENTGFPLTYQDQLNFNLWLAAEAHARGLSIGLKNDPDQVTDLLPHFDWALTEDCYEYGWCSEMSPFITVGKPVFMAEYTDTGVTLNQFCPQAAALQFSPIFKNRGLGAWMQTCP
;
A
#
# COMPACT_ATOMS: atom_id res chain seq x y z
N ALA A 1 -1.34 -16.84 -55.49
CA ALA A 1 -2.64 -17.27 -56.08
C ALA A 1 -3.55 -17.71 -54.94
N LYS A 2 -4.88 -17.58 -55.09
CA LYS A 2 -5.87 -17.99 -54.06
C LYS A 2 -5.88 -19.51 -53.88
N LEU A 3 -6.12 -20.02 -52.67
CA LEU A 3 -7.40 -20.64 -52.25
C LEU A 3 -7.31 -21.37 -50.90
N ASP A 4 -8.43 -21.34 -50.18
CA ASP A 4 -8.75 -22.15 -49.00
C ASP A 4 -8.74 -23.67 -49.27
N TYR A 5 -8.74 -24.46 -48.19
CA TYR A 5 -9.57 -25.67 -48.12
C TYR A 5 -10.05 -25.98 -46.69
N GLN A 6 -11.37 -26.00 -46.50
CA GLN A 6 -12.03 -26.69 -45.39
C GLN A 6 -12.40 -28.13 -45.78
N ALA A 7 -12.47 -29.02 -44.79
CA ALA A 7 -13.23 -30.26 -44.79
C ALA A 7 -13.53 -30.63 -43.30
N LEU A 8 -14.59 -31.37 -42.91
CA LEU A 8 -15.38 -32.36 -43.65
C LEU A 8 -16.85 -32.42 -43.13
N HIS A 9 -17.79 -32.83 -43.98
CA HIS A 9 -19.19 -33.18 -43.65
C HIS A 9 -19.36 -34.67 -43.26
N VAL A 10 -20.56 -35.07 -42.78
CA VAL A 10 -21.47 -36.07 -43.43
C VAL A 10 -22.85 -36.15 -42.72
N THR A 11 -23.89 -36.64 -43.43
CA THR A 11 -25.35 -36.62 -43.11
C THR A 11 -25.97 -38.05 -43.03
N PHE A 12 -27.28 -38.38 -42.81
CA PHE A 12 -28.59 -37.78 -43.12
C PHE A 12 -29.76 -38.26 -42.19
N SER A 13 -30.95 -37.65 -42.35
CA SER A 13 -32.30 -37.99 -41.77
C SER A 13 -32.99 -39.21 -42.46
N PRO A 14 -34.33 -39.53 -42.34
CA PRO A 14 -35.45 -38.96 -41.54
C PRO A 14 -36.46 -39.99 -40.93
N VAL A 15 -37.59 -39.50 -40.35
CA VAL A 15 -39.02 -39.97 -40.43
C VAL A 15 -39.81 -39.78 -39.11
N ALA A 16 -41.08 -39.35 -39.20
CA ALA A 16 -42.03 -39.14 -38.08
C ALA A 16 -43.20 -40.17 -38.10
N PRO A 17 -44.00 -40.29 -37.01
CA PRO A 17 -45.40 -39.84 -37.13
C PRO A 17 -46.10 -39.31 -35.83
N THR A 18 -47.19 -38.56 -36.06
CA THR A 18 -48.28 -38.10 -35.15
C THR A 18 -49.27 -39.25 -34.76
N PRO A 19 -50.41 -39.08 -34.01
CA PRO A 19 -51.01 -37.92 -33.27
C PRO A 19 -51.58 -38.27 -31.85
N THR A 20 -52.31 -37.36 -31.18
CA THR A 20 -53.76 -37.49 -30.76
C THR A 20 -54.23 -36.25 -29.95
N ARG A 21 -55.55 -35.96 -29.90
CA ARG A 21 -56.19 -34.70 -29.44
C ARG A 21 -57.54 -34.93 -28.72
N LEU A 22 -57.79 -34.27 -27.57
CA LEU A 22 -59.11 -34.02 -26.92
C LEU A 22 -58.99 -32.70 -26.08
N THR A 23 -59.70 -31.59 -26.32
CA THR A 23 -61.12 -31.19 -26.03
C THR A 23 -61.50 -31.07 -24.53
N ALA A 24 -62.21 -30.06 -24.00
CA ALA A 24 -62.67 -28.73 -24.49
C ALA A 24 -63.37 -27.89 -23.36
N THR A 25 -63.81 -26.65 -23.68
CA THR A 25 -64.98 -25.87 -23.14
C THR A 25 -64.88 -25.05 -21.81
N PRO A 26 -65.72 -23.98 -21.60
CA PRO A 26 -65.26 -22.69 -21.00
C PRO A 26 -66.18 -21.94 -19.98
N LEU A 27 -65.68 -20.80 -19.45
CA LEU A 27 -66.30 -19.51 -19.02
C LEU A 27 -67.74 -19.41 -18.41
N PRO A 28 -67.94 -18.54 -17.39
CA PRO A 28 -68.44 -17.15 -17.60
C PRO A 28 -67.69 -16.06 -16.77
N SER A 29 -67.38 -14.85 -17.28
CA SER A 29 -68.24 -13.63 -17.43
C SER A 29 -68.61 -12.98 -16.07
N LYS A 30 -68.48 -11.67 -15.79
CA LYS A 30 -68.61 -10.43 -16.60
C LYS A 30 -67.85 -9.27 -15.88
N ASP A 31 -67.79 -7.99 -16.26
CA ASP A 31 -68.55 -7.21 -17.27
C ASP A 31 -67.67 -6.17 -18.04
N ILE A 32 -68.11 -4.90 -18.24
CA ILE A 32 -67.75 -3.97 -19.33
C ILE A 32 -67.90 -2.47 -18.92
N PHE A 33 -67.11 -1.53 -19.49
CA PHE A 33 -67.52 -0.20 -20.07
C PHE A 33 -66.30 0.54 -20.67
N VAL A 34 -65.96 0.38 -21.97
CA VAL A 34 -66.31 1.21 -23.16
C VAL A 34 -65.71 2.63 -23.24
N LEU A 35 -64.91 2.86 -24.29
CA LEU A 35 -64.30 4.13 -24.77
C LEU A 35 -65.17 4.85 -25.83
N PRO A 36 -64.94 6.15 -26.07
CA PRO A 36 -65.14 6.78 -27.39
C PRO A 36 -63.82 7.18 -28.08
N THR A 37 -63.91 7.46 -29.38
CA THR A 37 -62.80 7.44 -30.36
C THR A 37 -62.29 8.82 -30.82
N THR A 38 -60.99 8.85 -31.16
CA THR A 38 -60.32 9.62 -32.25
C THR A 38 -60.75 11.05 -32.61
N LEU A 39 -59.77 11.96 -32.72
CA LEU A 39 -59.63 12.90 -33.85
C LEU A 39 -58.17 13.42 -33.93
N THR A 40 -57.58 13.41 -35.13
CA THR A 40 -56.36 14.16 -35.47
C THR A 40 -56.72 15.61 -35.85
N PRO A 41 -55.81 16.60 -35.72
CA PRO A 41 -55.12 17.06 -36.95
C PRO A 41 -53.70 17.68 -36.80
N THR A 42 -52.89 17.45 -37.84
CA THR A 42 -52.07 18.42 -38.62
C THR A 42 -50.99 19.32 -37.95
N ILE A 43 -49.84 19.36 -38.63
CA ILE A 43 -48.61 20.11 -38.30
C ILE A 43 -48.57 21.46 -39.05
N THR A 44 -48.10 22.53 -38.40
CA THR A 44 -47.59 23.77 -39.05
C THR A 44 -46.45 24.38 -38.20
N PRO A 45 -45.36 24.97 -38.76
CA PRO A 45 -44.09 25.12 -38.02
C PRO A 45 -43.71 26.56 -37.59
N SER A 46 -42.59 26.66 -36.85
CA SER A 46 -41.77 27.85 -36.55
C SER A 46 -42.27 28.81 -35.46
N PRO A 47 -41.38 29.51 -34.69
CA PRO A 47 -40.11 30.08 -35.16
C PRO A 47 -38.81 29.50 -34.58
N THR A 48 -37.78 29.52 -35.44
CA THR A 48 -36.36 29.41 -35.08
C THR A 48 -35.95 30.51 -34.10
N ILE A 49 -35.32 30.14 -32.98
CA ILE A 49 -34.54 31.08 -32.15
C ILE A 49 -33.06 30.79 -32.39
N THR A 50 -32.35 31.80 -32.90
CA THR A 50 -30.92 31.75 -33.19
C THR A 50 -30.11 31.58 -31.89
N PRO A 51 -29.05 30.74 -31.86
CA PRO A 51 -28.18 30.65 -30.70
C PRO A 51 -27.47 31.99 -30.45
N SER A 52 -27.59 32.52 -29.23
CA SER A 52 -26.74 33.61 -28.75
C SER A 52 -25.36 33.07 -28.35
N PRO A 53 -24.29 33.87 -28.46
CA PRO A 53 -22.92 33.38 -28.43
C PRO A 53 -22.50 32.85 -27.05
N THR A 54 -21.67 31.81 -27.09
CA THR A 54 -20.95 31.25 -25.94
C THR A 54 -20.15 32.33 -25.22
N ASN A 55 -20.55 32.71 -24.02
CA ASN A 55 -19.69 33.49 -23.12
C ASN A 55 -18.66 32.54 -22.50
N THR A 56 -17.50 32.42 -23.15
CA THR A 56 -16.28 31.88 -22.55
C THR A 56 -15.89 32.79 -21.38
N LEU A 57 -16.17 32.35 -20.15
CA LEU A 57 -15.67 33.00 -18.94
C LEU A 57 -14.18 32.72 -18.78
N THR A 58 -13.33 33.53 -19.42
CA THR A 58 -11.91 33.60 -19.13
C THR A 58 -11.72 34.14 -17.71
N ARG A 59 -11.40 33.27 -16.75
CA ARG A 59 -11.26 33.65 -15.35
C ARG A 59 -9.92 34.33 -15.08
N THR A 60 -9.91 35.65 -14.96
CA THR A 60 -8.75 36.41 -14.47
C THR A 60 -8.46 36.04 -13.01
N PRO A 61 -7.21 35.74 -12.61
CA PRO A 61 -6.90 35.28 -11.26
C PRO A 61 -6.61 36.45 -10.31
N THR A 62 -7.64 37.03 -9.66
CA THR A 62 -7.41 37.95 -8.53
C THR A 62 -8.59 38.03 -7.54
N VAL A 63 -8.64 37.12 -6.55
CA VAL A 63 -9.03 37.45 -5.16
C VAL A 63 -8.27 36.50 -4.23
N THR A 64 -7.34 37.03 -3.43
CA THR A 64 -6.72 36.29 -2.34
C THR A 64 -7.71 36.20 -1.17
N ARG A 65 -8.27 35.02 -0.92
CA ARG A 65 -8.95 34.69 0.34
C ARG A 65 -8.27 33.47 0.95
N THR A 66 -7.74 33.65 2.15
CA THR A 66 -7.06 32.61 2.93
C THR A 66 -8.00 31.43 3.19
N PRO A 67 -7.60 30.18 2.92
CA PRO A 67 -8.38 29.00 3.30
C PRO A 67 -8.31 28.79 4.81
N THR A 68 -9.43 28.40 5.42
CA THR A 68 -9.52 28.14 6.87
C THR A 68 -9.61 26.64 7.10
N LYS A 69 -8.55 26.04 7.68
CA LYS A 69 -8.47 24.66 8.23
C LYS A 69 -8.99 23.51 7.34
N THR A 70 -8.10 22.87 6.58
CA THR A 70 -8.35 21.52 5.99
C THR A 70 -7.15 20.58 5.94
N ASN A 71 -6.00 20.99 6.48
CA ASN A 71 -4.89 20.08 6.77
C ASN A 71 -4.65 20.14 8.28
N THR A 72 -4.55 18.98 8.92
CA THR A 72 -4.17 18.86 10.33
C THR A 72 -2.88 18.04 10.37
N PRO A 73 -1.70 18.70 10.40
CA PRO A 73 -0.42 18.00 10.33
C PRO A 73 -0.29 16.98 11.45
N PHE A 74 0.22 15.79 11.12
CA PHE A 74 0.50 14.73 12.09
C PHE A 74 2.00 14.77 12.43
N PRO A 75 2.41 15.24 13.62
CA PRO A 75 3.82 15.32 13.97
C PRO A 75 4.45 13.92 14.02
N GLY A 76 5.54 13.72 13.26
CA GLY A 76 6.25 12.44 13.20
C GLY A 76 5.67 11.40 12.25
N PHE A 77 4.68 11.75 11.41
CA PHE A 77 4.13 10.87 10.37
C PHE A 77 4.19 11.55 9.00
N THR A 78 4.95 10.96 8.08
CA THR A 78 4.98 11.37 6.67
C THR A 78 3.80 10.75 5.96
N TRP A 79 2.93 11.58 5.37
CA TRP A 79 1.83 11.09 4.55
C TRP A 79 2.37 10.51 3.23
N PRO A 80 2.05 9.25 2.88
CA PRO A 80 2.54 8.65 1.64
C PRO A 80 2.00 9.40 0.42
N GLN A 81 2.86 9.59 -0.58
CA GLN A 81 2.40 10.02 -1.90
C GLN A 81 1.71 8.83 -2.59
N ILE A 82 0.43 9.01 -2.94
CA ILE A 82 -0.34 8.00 -3.65
C ILE A 82 -0.35 8.29 -5.16
N ASN A 83 -0.39 7.23 -5.95
CA ASN A 83 -0.63 7.27 -7.39
C ASN A 83 -1.88 6.44 -7.74
N LEU A 84 -2.42 6.67 -8.94
CA LEU A 84 -3.56 5.93 -9.48
C LEU A 84 -3.17 5.26 -10.79
N THR A 85 -3.10 3.93 -10.79
CA THR A 85 -2.85 3.14 -12.01
C THR A 85 -4.16 2.58 -12.55
N THR A 86 -4.32 2.57 -13.87
CA THR A 86 -5.52 1.99 -14.50
C THR A 86 -5.54 0.48 -14.25
N PHE A 87 -6.44 0.03 -13.38
CA PHE A 87 -6.65 -1.39 -13.12
C PHE A 87 -7.58 -2.02 -14.16
N LYS A 88 -8.76 -1.43 -14.39
CA LYS A 88 -9.69 -1.94 -15.41
C LYS A 88 -10.62 -0.90 -16.03
N ALA A 89 -10.53 -0.77 -17.35
CA ALA A 89 -11.46 0.00 -18.18
C ALA A 89 -12.51 -0.90 -18.84
N GLY A 90 -13.54 -0.29 -19.45
CA GLY A 90 -14.56 -0.99 -20.24
C GLY A 90 -15.81 -1.39 -19.44
N LEU A 91 -16.05 -0.73 -18.31
CA LEU A 91 -17.24 -0.87 -17.48
C LEU A 91 -18.38 0.03 -17.99
N SER A 92 -19.49 0.09 -17.26
CA SER A 92 -20.62 0.96 -17.55
C SER A 92 -21.12 1.65 -16.27
N ARG A 93 -20.66 2.88 -16.04
CA ARG A 93 -21.01 3.73 -14.89
C ARG A 93 -20.84 2.97 -13.56
N PRO A 94 -19.60 2.55 -13.23
CA PRO A 94 -19.32 1.80 -12.00
C PRO A 94 -19.65 2.67 -10.78
N VAL A 95 -20.33 2.09 -9.80
CA VAL A 95 -20.76 2.77 -8.56
C VAL A 95 -20.40 2.03 -7.29
N PHE A 96 -20.03 0.75 -7.31
CA PHE A 96 -19.53 0.04 -6.12
C PHE A 96 -18.49 -1.00 -6.53
N ILE A 97 -17.50 -1.23 -5.67
CA ILE A 97 -16.42 -2.21 -5.84
C ILE A 97 -16.31 -2.99 -4.53
N THR A 98 -16.24 -4.32 -4.59
CA THR A 98 -15.99 -5.18 -3.41
C THR A 98 -15.37 -6.52 -3.84
N HIS A 99 -14.82 -7.26 -2.88
CA HIS A 99 -14.55 -8.68 -3.00
C HIS A 99 -15.68 -9.53 -2.38
N ALA A 100 -15.56 -10.86 -2.48
CA ALA A 100 -16.51 -11.83 -1.92
C ALA A 100 -16.11 -12.42 -0.56
N GLY A 101 -14.82 -12.43 -0.21
CA GLY A 101 -14.33 -13.06 1.03
C GLY A 101 -14.36 -14.59 0.92
N ASP A 102 -14.06 -15.11 -0.27
CA ASP A 102 -14.10 -16.54 -0.61
C ASP A 102 -12.73 -17.09 -1.06
N GLY A 103 -11.67 -16.28 -0.98
CA GLY A 103 -10.30 -16.65 -1.35
C GLY A 103 -10.05 -16.66 -2.85
N THR A 104 -11.06 -16.37 -3.68
CA THR A 104 -10.93 -16.39 -5.14
C THR A 104 -10.22 -15.16 -5.70
N ASN A 105 -10.00 -14.12 -4.88
CA ASN A 105 -9.45 -12.81 -5.26
C ASN A 105 -10.21 -12.14 -6.42
N ARG A 106 -11.50 -12.46 -6.59
CA ARG A 106 -12.38 -11.83 -7.59
C ARG A 106 -12.87 -10.48 -7.09
N ILE A 107 -12.81 -9.47 -7.96
CA ILE A 107 -13.38 -8.14 -7.70
C ILE A 107 -14.73 -8.02 -8.40
N PHE A 108 -15.76 -7.72 -7.63
CA PHE A 108 -17.13 -7.51 -8.07
C PHE A 108 -17.41 -6.02 -8.21
N VAL A 109 -17.87 -5.62 -9.40
CA VAL A 109 -18.11 -4.22 -9.76
C VAL A 109 -19.58 -4.02 -10.08
N VAL A 110 -20.24 -3.14 -9.33
CA VAL A 110 -21.63 -2.74 -9.59
C VAL A 110 -21.66 -1.65 -10.65
N GLU A 111 -22.37 -1.92 -11.73
CA GLU A 111 -22.69 -0.98 -12.80
C GLU A 111 -24.10 -0.42 -12.58
N ARG A 112 -24.24 0.90 -12.53
CA ARG A 112 -25.44 1.57 -11.98
C ARG A 112 -26.76 1.18 -12.62
N CYS A 113 -26.76 0.76 -13.89
CA CYS A 113 -27.97 0.37 -14.61
C CYS A 113 -28.35 -1.12 -14.48
N GLY A 114 -27.80 -1.83 -13.49
CA GLY A 114 -28.35 -3.09 -12.99
C GLY A 114 -27.50 -4.32 -13.23
N THR A 115 -26.26 -4.17 -13.66
CA THR A 115 -25.31 -5.26 -13.85
C THR A 115 -24.28 -5.32 -12.72
N VAL A 116 -23.86 -6.52 -12.35
CA VAL A 116 -22.63 -6.75 -11.57
C VAL A 116 -21.63 -7.45 -12.48
N ARG A 117 -20.41 -6.95 -12.54
CA ARG A 117 -19.31 -7.52 -13.33
C ARG A 117 -18.28 -8.16 -12.41
N ILE A 118 -17.60 -9.18 -12.92
CA ILE A 118 -16.46 -9.81 -12.25
C ILE A 118 -15.20 -9.42 -13.00
N ILE A 119 -14.18 -9.00 -12.26
CA ILE A 119 -12.79 -9.02 -12.67
C ILE A 119 -12.17 -10.23 -11.98
N ASP A 120 -11.64 -11.17 -12.76
CA ASP A 120 -11.02 -12.39 -12.22
C ASP A 120 -9.64 -12.10 -11.58
N ASN A 121 -9.08 -13.09 -10.88
CA ASN A 121 -7.77 -13.00 -10.23
C ASN A 121 -6.60 -12.71 -11.20
N SER A 122 -6.81 -12.90 -12.50
CA SER A 122 -5.86 -12.61 -13.57
C SER A 122 -6.09 -11.21 -14.18
N GLY A 123 -6.99 -10.42 -13.57
CA GLY A 123 -7.33 -9.06 -13.98
C GLY A 123 -8.26 -8.99 -15.19
N ASN A 124 -8.90 -10.08 -15.65
CA ASN A 124 -9.79 -10.05 -16.81
C ASN A 124 -11.23 -9.69 -16.43
N LEU A 125 -11.84 -8.77 -17.19
CA LEU A 125 -13.25 -8.43 -17.04
C LEU A 125 -14.08 -9.50 -17.75
N LEU A 126 -14.87 -10.27 -17.00
CA LEU A 126 -15.64 -11.37 -17.58
C LEU A 126 -16.72 -10.82 -18.56
N PRO A 127 -16.96 -11.54 -19.68
CA PRO A 127 -17.88 -11.08 -20.72
C PRO A 127 -19.35 -11.17 -20.27
N THR A 128 -19.69 -12.15 -19.45
CA THR A 128 -21.01 -12.32 -18.85
C THR A 128 -21.04 -11.58 -17.51
N PRO A 129 -22.08 -10.78 -17.20
CA PRO A 129 -22.25 -10.22 -15.86
C PRO A 129 -22.63 -11.31 -14.85
N PHE A 130 -22.16 -11.15 -13.62
CA PHE A 130 -22.54 -12.00 -12.48
C PHE A 130 -24.03 -11.90 -12.18
N LEU A 131 -24.58 -10.68 -12.22
CA LEU A 131 -26.00 -10.40 -12.04
C LEU A 131 -26.44 -9.41 -13.13
N ASP A 132 -27.62 -9.59 -13.71
CA ASP A 132 -28.32 -8.55 -14.48
C ASP A 132 -29.78 -8.47 -14.00
N ILE A 133 -30.09 -7.37 -13.31
CA ILE A 133 -31.43 -7.00 -12.83
C ILE A 133 -31.91 -5.68 -13.44
N SER A 134 -31.36 -5.27 -14.59
CA SER A 134 -31.72 -4.02 -15.28
C SER A 134 -33.23 -3.88 -15.54
N ALA A 135 -33.94 -5.00 -15.72
CA ALA A 135 -35.40 -5.06 -15.88
C ALA A 135 -36.22 -4.84 -14.58
N LEU A 136 -35.60 -4.93 -13.40
CA LEU A 136 -36.27 -4.82 -12.09
C LEU A 136 -36.19 -3.42 -11.47
N LEU A 137 -35.35 -2.53 -12.02
CA LEU A 137 -34.98 -1.25 -11.41
C LEU A 137 -35.19 -0.06 -12.35
N THR A 138 -34.92 1.14 -11.84
CA THR A 138 -34.70 2.33 -12.66
C THR A 138 -33.31 2.91 -12.41
N CYS A 139 -32.62 3.34 -13.46
CA CYS A 139 -31.38 4.11 -13.35
C CYS A 139 -31.49 5.52 -13.97
N SER A 140 -32.72 5.99 -14.26
CA SER A 140 -33.00 7.27 -14.93
C SER A 140 -32.83 8.51 -14.03
N GLY A 141 -32.92 8.34 -12.71
CA GLY A 141 -32.66 9.42 -11.74
C GLY A 141 -31.18 9.73 -11.58
N GLY A 142 -30.86 10.80 -10.84
CA GLY A 142 -29.49 11.24 -10.57
C GLY A 142 -28.67 10.16 -9.86
N GLU A 143 -29.19 9.64 -8.75
CA GLU A 143 -28.54 8.62 -7.89
C GLU A 143 -29.18 7.23 -8.02
N GLN A 144 -30.25 7.09 -8.81
CA GLN A 144 -31.00 5.84 -8.93
C GLN A 144 -30.25 4.78 -9.74
N GLY A 145 -30.43 3.52 -9.36
CA GLY A 145 -29.83 2.35 -10.01
C GLY A 145 -29.78 1.10 -9.12
N LEU A 146 -28.87 0.20 -9.47
CA LEU A 146 -28.28 -0.77 -8.53
C LEU A 146 -27.11 -0.06 -7.85
N LEU A 147 -27.07 -0.07 -6.51
CA LEU A 147 -26.27 0.86 -5.71
C LEU A 147 -25.14 0.18 -4.94
N SER A 148 -25.36 -1.05 -4.47
CA SER A 148 -24.39 -1.83 -3.69
C SER A 148 -24.80 -3.31 -3.66
N ILE A 149 -23.82 -4.16 -3.35
CA ILE A 149 -24.01 -5.56 -3.00
C ILE A 149 -23.26 -5.86 -1.70
N ALA A 150 -23.68 -6.88 -0.96
CA ALA A 150 -22.94 -7.40 0.19
C ALA A 150 -22.96 -8.92 0.20
N PHE A 151 -21.79 -9.52 0.40
CA PHE A 151 -21.61 -10.94 0.60
C PHE A 151 -21.65 -11.24 2.11
N PRO A 152 -22.43 -12.24 2.58
CA PRO A 152 -22.45 -12.61 3.99
C PRO A 152 -21.13 -13.28 4.40
N PRO A 153 -20.73 -13.22 5.68
CA PRO A 153 -19.65 -14.06 6.20
C PRO A 153 -19.86 -15.53 5.83
N ASN A 154 -18.80 -16.23 5.43
CA ASN A 154 -18.83 -17.59 4.88
C ASN A 154 -19.63 -17.74 3.56
N TYR A 155 -19.68 -16.71 2.72
CA TYR A 155 -20.36 -16.68 1.42
C TYR A 155 -20.11 -17.93 0.54
N ALA A 156 -18.87 -18.42 0.49
CA ALA A 156 -18.48 -19.62 -0.26
C ALA A 156 -19.33 -20.87 0.08
N SER A 157 -19.81 -20.97 1.33
CA SER A 157 -20.68 -22.07 1.80
C SER A 157 -22.17 -21.79 1.66
N LYS A 158 -22.55 -20.52 1.43
CA LYS A 158 -23.93 -20.03 1.44
C LYS A 158 -24.54 -19.91 0.06
N GLU A 159 -23.72 -19.61 -0.96
CA GLU A 159 -24.16 -19.45 -2.36
C GLU A 159 -25.32 -18.42 -2.53
N TYR A 160 -25.32 -17.37 -1.71
CA TYR A 160 -26.20 -16.21 -1.86
C TYR A 160 -25.55 -14.90 -1.39
N PHE A 161 -26.00 -13.79 -1.95
CA PHE A 161 -25.58 -12.43 -1.60
C PHE A 161 -26.77 -11.48 -1.61
N TYR A 162 -26.56 -10.25 -1.13
CA TYR A 162 -27.58 -9.22 -1.03
C TYR A 162 -27.29 -8.06 -1.98
N ALA A 163 -28.33 -7.44 -2.53
CA ALA A 163 -28.19 -6.27 -3.41
C ALA A 163 -29.23 -5.19 -3.09
N ALA A 164 -28.79 -3.92 -3.11
CA ALA A 164 -29.61 -2.74 -2.88
C ALA A 164 -29.85 -1.95 -4.17
N TYR A 165 -31.11 -1.73 -4.55
CA TYR A 165 -31.48 -1.11 -5.82
C TYR A 165 -32.80 -0.32 -5.76
N THR A 166 -32.92 0.73 -6.59
CA THR A 166 -34.09 1.61 -6.64
C THR A 166 -35.10 1.16 -7.69
N LEU A 167 -36.33 0.94 -7.27
CA LEU A 167 -37.44 0.52 -8.13
C LEU A 167 -38.00 1.68 -8.97
N SER A 168 -38.83 1.36 -9.98
CA SER A 168 -39.55 2.35 -10.78
C SER A 168 -40.52 3.22 -9.98
N ASN A 169 -41.01 2.74 -8.82
CA ASN A 169 -41.77 3.52 -7.85
C ASN A 169 -40.88 4.24 -6.81
N ARG A 170 -39.57 4.37 -7.09
CA ARG A 170 -38.52 5.05 -6.32
C ARG A 170 -38.09 4.39 -5.02
N ALA A 171 -38.85 3.44 -4.49
CA ALA A 171 -38.48 2.75 -3.25
C ALA A 171 -37.12 2.05 -3.38
N LEU A 172 -36.29 2.17 -2.35
CA LEU A 172 -35.07 1.38 -2.20
C LEU A 172 -35.47 -0.04 -1.78
N ARG A 173 -34.99 -1.05 -2.50
CA ARG A 173 -35.21 -2.46 -2.19
C ARG A 173 -33.88 -3.14 -1.89
N VAL A 174 -33.87 -3.95 -0.84
CA VAL A 174 -32.83 -4.94 -0.58
C VAL A 174 -33.42 -6.32 -0.83
N SER A 175 -32.73 -7.13 -1.63
CA SER A 175 -33.09 -8.52 -1.92
C SER A 175 -31.90 -9.44 -1.81
N ARG A 176 -32.14 -10.70 -1.42
CA ARG A 176 -31.18 -11.81 -1.49
C ARG A 176 -31.28 -12.48 -2.87
N PHE A 177 -30.13 -12.85 -3.43
CA PHE A 177 -29.97 -13.52 -4.72
C PHE A 177 -29.14 -14.78 -4.53
N HIS A 178 -29.61 -15.92 -5.07
CA HIS A 178 -28.88 -17.19 -5.05
C HIS A 178 -27.99 -17.35 -6.29
N LEU A 179 -26.96 -18.18 -6.20
CA LEU A 179 -26.13 -18.55 -7.34
C LEU A 179 -26.79 -19.59 -8.25
N LEU A 180 -26.55 -19.45 -9.56
CA LEU A 180 -26.72 -20.50 -10.57
C LEU A 180 -25.39 -21.22 -10.83
N SER A 181 -24.28 -20.53 -10.64
CA SER A 181 -22.90 -21.05 -10.63
C SER A 181 -21.98 -20.05 -9.92
N GLU A 182 -20.74 -20.44 -9.65
CA GLU A 182 -19.70 -19.60 -9.03
C GLU A 182 -19.63 -18.17 -9.57
N ASN A 183 -19.79 -17.99 -10.89
CA ASN A 183 -19.69 -16.70 -11.59
C ASN A 183 -21.03 -16.19 -12.14
N GLN A 184 -22.19 -16.71 -11.68
CA GLN A 184 -23.51 -16.27 -12.15
C GLN A 184 -24.62 -16.43 -11.09
N ALA A 185 -25.42 -15.38 -10.90
CA ALA A 185 -26.56 -15.31 -9.99
C ALA A 185 -27.93 -15.48 -10.71
N ASP A 186 -28.94 -15.95 -9.97
CA ASP A 186 -30.33 -16.02 -10.44
C ASP A 186 -31.04 -14.66 -10.29
N SER A 187 -31.09 -13.89 -11.37
CA SER A 187 -31.83 -12.62 -11.38
C SER A 187 -33.35 -12.74 -11.50
N ALA A 188 -33.89 -13.95 -11.73
CA ALA A 188 -35.32 -14.16 -11.93
C ALA A 188 -36.11 -14.34 -10.61
N ASN A 189 -35.46 -14.85 -9.56
CA ASN A 189 -36.12 -15.21 -8.29
C ASN A 189 -35.50 -14.53 -7.04
N PRO A 190 -35.44 -13.19 -6.97
CA PRO A 190 -34.96 -12.50 -5.77
C PRO A 190 -35.90 -12.69 -4.57
N GLU A 191 -35.33 -13.02 -3.41
CA GLU A 191 -36.04 -12.98 -2.13
C GLU A 191 -36.01 -11.56 -1.58
N ILE A 192 -37.17 -10.95 -1.35
CA ILE A 192 -37.27 -9.55 -0.91
C ILE A 192 -37.06 -9.49 0.61
N ILE A 193 -35.99 -8.80 1.04
CA ILE A 193 -35.67 -8.62 2.46
C ILE A 193 -36.42 -7.42 3.03
N ILE A 194 -36.21 -6.23 2.45
CA ILE A 194 -36.88 -5.00 2.88
C ILE A 194 -37.14 -4.08 1.67
N THR A 195 -38.19 -3.28 1.72
CA THR A 195 -38.49 -2.23 0.73
C THR A 195 -38.84 -0.94 1.47
N ILE A 196 -38.03 0.08 1.27
CA ILE A 196 -38.05 1.36 1.99
C ILE A 196 -38.64 2.44 1.06
N PRO A 197 -39.88 2.89 1.28
CA PRO A 197 -40.54 3.86 0.40
C PRO A 197 -39.80 5.19 0.33
N HIS A 198 -39.62 5.73 -0.88
CA HIS A 198 -39.18 7.11 -1.14
C HIS A 198 -40.33 7.82 -1.89
N PRO A 199 -41.40 8.24 -1.20
CA PRO A 199 -42.64 8.65 -1.85
C PRO A 199 -42.52 9.98 -2.61
N ASP A 200 -41.77 10.95 -2.07
CA ASP A 200 -41.88 12.35 -2.48
C ASP A 200 -40.86 12.75 -3.56
N TYR A 201 -39.57 12.41 -3.38
CA TYR A 201 -38.48 12.84 -4.27
C TYR A 201 -37.73 11.64 -4.90
N THR A 202 -36.69 11.91 -5.70
CA THR A 202 -35.95 10.92 -6.53
C THR A 202 -34.46 10.85 -6.23
N ASN A 203 -34.01 11.56 -5.19
CA ASN A 203 -32.64 11.73 -4.74
C ASN A 203 -32.56 11.41 -3.24
N HIS A 204 -31.34 11.31 -2.73
CA HIS A 204 -30.99 10.87 -1.39
C HIS A 204 -31.47 9.44 -1.11
N ASN A 205 -30.96 8.50 -1.90
CA ASN A 205 -31.30 7.09 -1.77
C ASN A 205 -30.40 6.36 -0.75
N GLY A 206 -29.20 6.88 -0.45
CA GLY A 206 -28.14 6.11 0.24
C GLY A 206 -27.86 4.81 -0.50
N GLY A 207 -28.04 3.68 0.18
CA GLY A 207 -28.17 2.36 -0.45
C GLY A 207 -26.88 1.55 -0.51
N GLN A 208 -25.87 1.84 0.32
CA GLN A 208 -24.81 0.88 0.58
C GLN A 208 -25.29 -0.24 1.52
N LEU A 209 -24.80 -1.45 1.24
CA LEU A 209 -24.85 -2.60 2.13
C LEU A 209 -23.44 -2.93 2.63
N ALA A 210 -23.32 -3.38 3.87
CA ALA A 210 -22.13 -4.06 4.39
C ALA A 210 -22.51 -4.97 5.56
N PHE A 211 -21.76 -6.04 5.78
CA PHE A 211 -21.85 -6.80 7.03
C PHE A 211 -20.91 -6.22 8.07
N GLY A 212 -21.39 -6.07 9.31
CA GLY A 212 -20.53 -5.75 10.44
C GLY A 212 -19.80 -6.99 10.96
N ASN A 213 -18.76 -6.79 11.78
CA ASN A 213 -18.07 -7.89 12.46
C ASN A 213 -18.97 -8.67 13.44
N ASP A 214 -20.14 -8.11 13.78
CA ASP A 214 -21.21 -8.76 14.53
C ASP A 214 -22.08 -9.71 13.69
N GLY A 215 -21.82 -9.83 12.39
CA GLY A 215 -22.54 -10.71 11.47
C GLY A 215 -23.88 -10.16 10.95
N TYR A 216 -24.25 -8.92 11.31
CA TYR A 216 -25.51 -8.30 10.88
C TYR A 216 -25.35 -7.46 9.61
N LEU A 217 -26.43 -7.33 8.84
CA LEU A 217 -26.46 -6.52 7.62
C LEU A 217 -26.79 -5.06 7.97
N TYR A 218 -25.86 -4.17 7.69
CA TYR A 218 -26.02 -2.72 7.80
C TYR A 218 -26.47 -2.14 6.46
N ILE A 219 -27.40 -1.18 6.51
CA ILE A 219 -28.01 -0.55 5.32
C ILE A 219 -28.00 0.96 5.51
N SER A 220 -27.39 1.70 4.59
CA SER A 220 -27.47 3.17 4.58
C SER A 220 -28.70 3.66 3.83
N THR A 221 -29.35 4.71 4.33
CA THR A 221 -30.52 5.34 3.69
C THR A 221 -30.41 6.86 3.75
N GLY A 222 -30.68 7.53 2.63
CA GLY A 222 -30.85 8.98 2.63
C GLY A 222 -32.21 9.40 3.19
N ASP A 223 -32.37 10.69 3.45
CA ASP A 223 -33.55 11.33 4.07
C ASP A 223 -34.81 11.30 3.17
N GLY A 224 -34.73 10.72 1.97
CA GLY A 224 -35.81 10.66 0.99
C GLY A 224 -35.90 11.85 0.04
N GLY A 225 -34.99 12.82 0.17
CA GLY A 225 -34.77 13.90 -0.78
C GLY A 225 -35.49 15.22 -0.46
N GLY A 226 -35.37 16.17 -1.39
CA GLY A 226 -35.79 17.56 -1.18
C GLY A 226 -34.73 18.40 -0.46
N SER A 227 -34.95 19.71 -0.40
CA SER A 227 -34.03 20.64 0.27
C SER A 227 -34.37 20.73 1.76
N GLY A 228 -33.42 20.43 2.63
CA GLY A 228 -33.56 20.64 4.07
C GLY A 228 -34.42 19.60 4.80
N ASP A 229 -34.54 18.38 4.27
CA ASP A 229 -35.39 17.29 4.77
C ASP A 229 -36.84 17.76 5.06
N PRO A 230 -37.67 17.98 4.02
CA PRO A 230 -39.03 18.48 4.19
C PRO A 230 -39.95 17.57 5.02
N GLY A 231 -39.61 16.29 5.16
CA GLY A 231 -40.32 15.32 6.00
C GLY A 231 -39.83 15.29 7.45
N ASN A 232 -38.70 15.92 7.76
CA ASN A 232 -37.94 15.72 9.01
C ASN A 232 -37.65 14.22 9.26
N ASN A 233 -37.44 13.47 8.17
CA ASN A 233 -37.19 12.04 8.15
C ASN A 233 -35.94 11.65 8.94
N ALA A 234 -34.84 12.38 8.77
CA ALA A 234 -33.56 12.06 9.37
C ALA A 234 -33.63 12.05 10.91
N GLN A 235 -34.37 13.00 11.49
CA GLN A 235 -34.65 13.08 12.93
C GLN A 235 -35.85 12.24 13.40
N ASP A 236 -36.80 11.88 12.52
CA ASP A 236 -37.90 10.99 12.89
C ASP A 236 -37.41 9.56 13.10
N LYS A 237 -37.63 9.05 14.33
CA LYS A 237 -37.28 7.70 14.75
C LYS A 237 -38.26 6.64 14.26
N ASN A 238 -39.41 7.03 13.70
CA ASN A 238 -40.38 6.11 13.08
C ASN A 238 -40.12 5.95 11.56
N SER A 239 -39.18 6.71 10.99
CA SER A 239 -38.81 6.65 9.59
C SER A 239 -37.52 5.85 9.40
N TRP A 240 -37.46 5.03 8.35
CA TRP A 240 -36.23 4.36 7.91
C TRP A 240 -35.34 5.24 7.02
N LEU A 241 -35.72 6.49 6.76
CA LEU A 241 -35.00 7.44 5.90
C LEU A 241 -34.04 8.32 6.72
N GLY A 242 -32.85 8.58 6.21
CA GLY A 242 -31.78 9.36 6.85
C GLY A 242 -31.12 8.62 8.01
N LYS A 243 -30.78 7.34 7.79
CA LYS A 243 -30.39 6.36 8.82
C LYS A 243 -29.22 5.49 8.39
N ILE A 244 -28.58 4.87 9.38
CA ILE A 244 -28.03 3.52 9.24
C ILE A 244 -29.01 2.56 9.90
N LEU A 245 -29.46 1.53 9.18
CA LEU A 245 -30.23 0.41 9.69
C LEU A 245 -29.29 -0.79 9.95
N ARG A 246 -29.69 -1.70 10.85
CA ARG A 246 -28.97 -2.95 11.16
C ARG A 246 -29.98 -4.07 11.39
N ILE A 247 -29.94 -5.10 10.55
CA ILE A 247 -30.91 -6.22 10.57
C ILE A 247 -30.21 -7.58 10.52
N ASP A 248 -30.88 -8.60 11.07
CA ASP A 248 -30.42 -9.98 11.08
C ASP A 248 -31.06 -10.76 9.93
N VAL A 249 -30.30 -10.97 8.86
CA VAL A 249 -30.71 -11.73 7.68
C VAL A 249 -30.22 -13.19 7.71
N GLU A 250 -29.43 -13.60 8.70
CA GLU A 250 -28.72 -14.89 8.72
C GLU A 250 -29.27 -15.88 9.77
N SER A 251 -30.08 -15.43 10.73
CA SER A 251 -30.74 -16.26 11.77
C SER A 251 -31.79 -17.25 11.25
N GLY A 252 -32.11 -17.24 9.96
CA GLY A 252 -33.18 -18.06 9.37
C GLY A 252 -34.60 -17.54 9.60
N THR A 253 -34.75 -16.33 10.16
CA THR A 253 -36.06 -15.64 10.24
C THR A 253 -36.37 -14.97 8.90
N THR A 254 -37.53 -15.27 8.31
CA THR A 254 -37.96 -14.66 7.03
C THR A 254 -38.91 -13.48 7.26
N PRO A 255 -38.71 -12.30 6.64
CA PRO A 255 -37.59 -11.95 5.74
C PRO A 255 -36.28 -11.60 6.48
N TYR A 256 -36.38 -11.17 7.74
CA TYR A 256 -35.24 -10.91 8.64
C TYR A 256 -35.73 -10.90 10.10
N ALA A 257 -34.79 -10.96 11.06
CA ALA A 257 -35.00 -10.67 12.47
C ALA A 257 -34.39 -9.31 12.86
N ILE A 258 -34.80 -8.80 14.01
CA ILE A 258 -34.20 -7.63 14.65
C ILE A 258 -33.10 -8.09 15.61
N PRO A 259 -31.86 -7.59 15.48
CA PRO A 259 -30.81 -7.82 16.48
C PRO A 259 -31.25 -7.28 17.85
N PRO A 260 -31.25 -8.09 18.93
CA PRO A 260 -31.71 -7.65 20.26
C PRO A 260 -30.80 -6.59 20.89
N THR A 261 -29.64 -6.34 20.29
CA THR A 261 -28.67 -5.30 20.67
C THR A 261 -28.86 -3.98 19.91
N ASN A 262 -29.89 -3.86 19.04
CA ASN A 262 -30.18 -2.60 18.37
C ASN A 262 -30.61 -1.52 19.39
N PRO A 263 -30.10 -0.28 19.29
CA PRO A 263 -30.28 0.78 20.29
C PRO A 263 -31.70 1.31 20.44
N PHE A 264 -32.61 0.97 19.50
CA PHE A 264 -34.00 1.38 19.53
C PHE A 264 -34.99 0.28 19.96
N VAL A 265 -34.50 -0.95 20.18
CA VAL A 265 -35.33 -2.08 20.60
C VAL A 265 -36.00 -1.81 21.94
N GLY A 266 -37.34 -1.88 21.95
CA GLY A 266 -38.14 -1.68 23.17
C GLY A 266 -38.23 -0.23 23.66
N VAL A 267 -37.78 0.74 22.86
CA VAL A 267 -38.05 2.18 23.05
C VAL A 267 -38.87 2.72 21.88
N SER A 268 -39.29 3.99 21.93
CA SER A 268 -40.12 4.57 20.86
C SER A 268 -39.29 4.85 19.60
N GLY A 269 -39.55 4.08 18.55
CA GLY A 269 -38.95 4.22 17.22
C GLY A 269 -39.19 2.96 16.39
N ALA A 270 -38.51 2.87 15.25
CA ALA A 270 -38.36 1.64 14.47
C ALA A 270 -37.19 0.82 15.03
N ASP A 271 -37.38 -0.50 15.20
CA ASP A 271 -36.40 -1.36 15.87
C ASP A 271 -35.17 -1.67 14.99
N GLU A 272 -35.26 -1.46 13.67
CA GLU A 272 -34.18 -1.65 12.70
C GLU A 272 -33.07 -0.58 12.79
N LEU A 273 -33.31 0.52 13.51
CA LEU A 273 -32.39 1.66 13.53
C LEU A 273 -31.08 1.34 14.28
N TRP A 274 -29.95 1.71 13.67
CA TRP A 274 -28.64 1.77 14.32
C TRP A 274 -28.22 3.21 14.62
N ALA A 275 -28.34 4.10 13.64
CA ALA A 275 -28.02 5.52 13.78
C ALA A 275 -29.02 6.42 13.03
N THR A 276 -29.12 7.68 13.46
CA THR A 276 -30.09 8.67 12.94
C THR A 276 -29.42 9.97 12.50
N GLY A 277 -30.18 10.86 11.85
CA GLY A 277 -29.72 12.21 11.56
C GLY A 277 -28.68 12.28 10.45
N LEU A 278 -28.80 11.43 9.42
CA LEU A 278 -27.99 11.46 8.20
C LEU A 278 -28.82 12.00 7.04
N ARG A 279 -28.18 12.61 6.05
CA ARG A 279 -28.80 13.23 4.87
C ARG A 279 -28.84 12.30 3.67
N ASN A 280 -27.69 11.90 3.18
CA ASN A 280 -27.51 10.96 2.07
C ASN A 280 -26.16 10.23 2.23
N PRO A 281 -26.07 9.27 3.17
CA PRO A 281 -24.86 8.50 3.45
C PRO A 281 -24.54 7.59 2.26
N TRP A 282 -23.75 8.12 1.32
CA TRP A 282 -23.48 7.51 0.02
C TRP A 282 -22.57 6.29 0.18
N ARG A 283 -21.50 6.40 0.96
CA ARG A 283 -20.67 5.26 1.35
C ARG A 283 -20.35 5.26 2.84
N PHE A 284 -20.23 4.05 3.38
CA PHE A 284 -19.71 3.77 4.71
C PHE A 284 -18.83 2.53 4.66
N SER A 285 -17.90 2.37 5.59
CA SER A 285 -17.07 1.18 5.70
C SER A 285 -16.72 0.89 7.14
N PHE A 286 -16.48 -0.39 7.43
CA PHE A 286 -15.85 -0.82 8.66
C PHE A 286 -14.36 -0.96 8.40
N ASP A 287 -13.50 -0.46 9.29
CA ASP A 287 -12.08 -0.78 9.27
C ASP A 287 -11.92 -2.29 9.51
N ARG A 288 -11.25 -3.02 8.61
CA ARG A 288 -10.99 -4.47 8.79
C ARG A 288 -10.22 -4.75 10.08
N LEU A 289 -9.38 -3.81 10.54
CA LEU A 289 -8.55 -3.93 11.75
C LEU A 289 -9.34 -3.67 13.04
N THR A 290 -9.95 -2.50 13.15
CA THR A 290 -10.55 -2.03 14.41
C THR A 290 -12.05 -2.26 14.48
N HIS A 291 -12.68 -2.58 13.35
CA HIS A 291 -14.12 -2.62 13.12
C HIS A 291 -14.85 -1.30 13.38
N ASP A 292 -14.10 -0.18 13.42
CA ASP A 292 -14.68 1.16 13.53
C ASP A 292 -15.43 1.52 12.24
N LEU A 293 -16.58 2.17 12.40
CA LEU A 293 -17.48 2.55 11.31
C LEU A 293 -17.19 3.99 10.88
N TYR A 294 -16.83 4.16 9.61
CA TYR A 294 -16.71 5.45 8.93
C TYR A 294 -17.92 5.64 8.01
N ILE A 295 -18.56 6.82 8.01
CA ILE A 295 -19.72 7.13 7.18
C ILE A 295 -19.42 8.44 6.46
N ALA A 296 -19.54 8.49 5.14
CA ALA A 296 -19.45 9.72 4.36
C ALA A 296 -20.86 10.19 3.98
N ASP A 297 -21.26 11.34 4.51
CA ASP A 297 -22.60 11.89 4.34
C ASP A 297 -22.59 13.13 3.46
N VAL A 298 -23.42 13.13 2.42
CA VAL A 298 -23.39 14.17 1.39
C VAL A 298 -24.14 15.42 1.85
N GLY A 299 -23.47 16.57 1.73
CA GLY A 299 -23.94 17.89 2.14
C GLY A 299 -25.15 18.44 1.39
N GLN A 300 -25.84 19.42 1.99
CA GLN A 300 -26.99 20.08 1.35
C GLN A 300 -26.57 21.18 0.37
N GLY A 301 -25.50 21.90 0.66
CA GLY A 301 -24.99 22.96 -0.19
C GLY A 301 -23.82 23.78 0.36
N ASP A 302 -23.47 23.64 1.65
CA ASP A 302 -22.38 24.38 2.28
C ASP A 302 -21.26 23.47 2.83
N TRP A 303 -21.58 22.29 3.39
CA TRP A 303 -20.61 21.38 4.03
C TRP A 303 -20.82 19.90 3.72
N GLU A 304 -19.72 19.22 3.40
CA GLU A 304 -19.62 17.76 3.23
C GLU A 304 -18.90 17.15 4.45
N GLU A 305 -19.27 15.94 4.88
CA GLU A 305 -18.76 15.38 6.15
C GLU A 305 -18.43 13.88 6.16
N VAL A 306 -17.48 13.51 7.04
CA VAL A 306 -17.22 12.13 7.45
C VAL A 306 -17.58 12.00 8.93
N ASP A 307 -18.56 11.16 9.21
CA ASP A 307 -18.93 10.69 10.53
C ASP A 307 -18.17 9.42 10.91
N PHE A 308 -18.14 9.14 12.21
CA PHE A 308 -17.39 8.02 12.77
C PHE A 308 -18.04 7.46 14.03
N GLN A 309 -18.00 6.13 14.17
CA GLN A 309 -18.40 5.42 15.37
C GLN A 309 -17.37 4.34 15.73
N LEU A 310 -16.96 4.31 17.00
CA LEU A 310 -16.13 3.23 17.54
C LEU A 310 -16.85 1.88 17.45
N ALA A 311 -16.12 0.81 17.14
CA ALA A 311 -16.62 -0.58 17.14
C ALA A 311 -17.27 -0.99 18.49
N SER A 312 -16.76 -0.46 19.59
CA SER A 312 -17.29 -0.67 20.96
C SER A 312 -18.54 0.16 21.28
N GLY A 313 -19.01 1.00 20.36
CA GLY A 313 -20.19 1.84 20.53
C GLY A 313 -21.49 1.05 20.32
N ALA A 314 -22.42 1.13 21.29
CA ALA A 314 -23.70 0.43 21.28
C ALA A 314 -24.76 0.98 20.27
N GLY A 315 -24.34 1.73 19.27
CA GLY A 315 -25.23 2.48 18.37
C GLY A 315 -25.98 3.63 19.04
N GLY A 316 -26.96 4.19 18.33
CA GLY A 316 -27.89 5.20 18.82
C GLY A 316 -27.42 6.65 18.65
N GLN A 317 -26.33 6.86 17.90
CA GLN A 317 -25.80 8.16 17.51
C GLN A 317 -26.79 8.91 16.62
N ASN A 318 -26.78 10.23 16.74
CA ASN A 318 -27.49 11.15 15.87
C ASN A 318 -26.47 12.09 15.22
N TYR A 319 -26.25 11.99 13.91
CA TYR A 319 -25.24 12.77 13.20
C TYR A 319 -25.71 14.19 12.84
N GLY A 320 -26.99 14.48 13.08
CA GLY A 320 -27.51 15.84 13.31
C GLY A 320 -28.32 16.46 12.17
N TRP A 321 -28.33 15.89 10.97
CA TRP A 321 -29.17 16.36 9.87
C TRP A 321 -30.67 16.22 10.19
N SER A 322 -31.56 17.17 9.89
CA SER A 322 -31.36 18.49 9.24
C SER A 322 -31.26 19.67 10.21
N ILE A 323 -30.94 19.42 11.48
CA ILE A 323 -30.67 20.48 12.48
C ILE A 323 -29.26 21.06 12.25
N ARG A 324 -28.35 20.24 11.73
CA ARG A 324 -26.97 20.56 11.38
C ARG A 324 -26.60 20.05 9.99
N GLU A 325 -25.61 20.68 9.37
CA GLU A 325 -24.94 20.28 8.12
C GLU A 325 -23.45 20.44 8.40
N GLY A 326 -22.69 19.34 8.44
CA GLY A 326 -21.42 19.36 9.17
C GLY A 326 -21.63 19.67 10.65
N ASN A 327 -20.65 20.32 11.26
CA ASN A 327 -20.73 20.87 12.62
C ASN A 327 -21.49 22.21 12.66
N HIS A 328 -22.07 22.66 11.55
CA HIS A 328 -22.72 23.96 11.39
C HIS A 328 -24.24 23.88 11.53
N CYS A 329 -24.89 24.97 11.95
CA CYS A 329 -26.35 25.02 12.06
C CYS A 329 -27.01 25.16 10.68
N TYR A 330 -27.99 24.31 10.40
CA TYR A 330 -28.82 24.39 9.20
C TYR A 330 -30.19 25.06 9.51
N PRO A 331 -30.75 25.87 8.59
CA PRO A 331 -30.11 26.41 7.40
C PRO A 331 -29.02 27.43 7.74
N ALA A 332 -28.05 27.61 6.85
CA ALA A 332 -26.92 28.50 7.05
C ALA A 332 -27.34 29.94 7.41
N GLY A 333 -26.58 30.56 8.32
CA GLY A 333 -26.92 31.85 8.93
C GLY A 333 -27.83 31.75 10.17
N THR A 334 -28.30 30.56 10.53
CA THR A 334 -29.00 30.32 11.81
C THR A 334 -28.06 30.50 13.00
N ALA A 335 -28.36 31.47 13.87
CA ALA A 335 -27.49 31.84 14.99
C ALA A 335 -27.36 30.77 16.09
N SER A 336 -28.36 29.89 16.24
CA SER A 336 -28.33 28.71 17.11
C SER A 336 -29.45 27.74 16.71
N CYS A 337 -29.09 26.48 16.49
CA CYS A 337 -29.98 25.38 16.12
C CYS A 337 -30.20 24.37 17.27
N GLY A 338 -29.49 24.54 18.39
CA GLY A 338 -29.43 23.56 19.47
C GLY A 338 -28.50 22.38 19.16
N THR A 339 -28.70 21.29 19.90
CA THR A 339 -27.95 20.04 19.77
C THR A 339 -28.94 18.87 19.90
N PRO A 340 -29.03 17.97 18.91
CA PRO A 340 -29.89 16.80 18.98
C PRO A 340 -29.54 15.87 20.15
N ALA A 341 -30.51 15.07 20.60
CA ALA A 341 -30.23 14.03 21.59
C ALA A 341 -29.32 12.96 20.97
N ASN A 342 -28.31 12.53 21.72
CA ASN A 342 -27.21 11.64 21.27
C ASN A 342 -26.42 12.19 20.07
N TYR A 343 -26.29 13.52 19.95
CA TYR A 343 -25.51 14.13 18.87
C TYR A 343 -24.05 13.65 18.88
N SER A 344 -23.59 13.14 17.74
CA SER A 344 -22.19 12.87 17.45
C SER A 344 -21.77 13.83 16.32
N PRO A 345 -20.77 14.70 16.52
CA PRO A 345 -20.26 15.55 15.45
C PRO A 345 -19.40 14.74 14.46
N PRO A 346 -19.26 15.22 13.22
CA PRO A 346 -18.35 14.62 12.25
C PRO A 346 -16.90 14.69 12.70
N VAL A 347 -16.10 13.73 12.23
CA VAL A 347 -14.65 13.67 12.45
C VAL A 347 -13.84 14.43 11.40
N PHE A 348 -14.44 14.71 10.25
CA PHE A 348 -13.90 15.56 9.20
C PHE A 348 -15.04 16.28 8.47
N GLU A 349 -14.86 17.56 8.16
CA GLU A 349 -15.81 18.35 7.37
C GLU A 349 -15.04 19.24 6.38
N TYR A 350 -15.63 19.51 5.21
CA TYR A 350 -15.08 20.49 4.27
C TYR A 350 -16.18 21.28 3.56
N SER A 351 -15.86 22.54 3.24
CA SER A 351 -16.80 23.43 2.56
C SER A 351 -16.95 23.08 1.09
N HIS A 352 -18.12 23.33 0.51
CA HIS A 352 -18.40 23.24 -0.94
C HIS A 352 -17.52 24.16 -1.83
N SER A 353 -16.62 24.95 -1.24
CA SER A 353 -15.50 25.56 -1.99
C SER A 353 -14.39 24.58 -2.41
N LEU A 354 -14.36 23.37 -1.83
CA LEU A 354 -13.33 22.34 -2.06
C LEU A 354 -13.87 21.06 -2.72
N GLY A 355 -15.19 20.87 -2.76
CA GLY A 355 -15.89 19.75 -3.40
C GLY A 355 -17.39 20.03 -3.48
N CYS A 356 -18.23 19.04 -3.78
CA CYS A 356 -19.69 19.20 -3.74
C CYS A 356 -20.52 17.91 -3.59
N SER A 357 -19.85 16.78 -3.31
CA SER A 357 -20.46 15.52 -2.93
C SER A 357 -19.37 14.59 -2.45
N ILE A 358 -19.26 14.38 -1.14
CA ILE A 358 -18.32 13.39 -0.60
C ILE A 358 -18.68 11.98 -1.08
N THR A 359 -17.68 11.21 -1.45
CA THR A 359 -17.85 9.85 -1.94
C THR A 359 -17.60 8.80 -0.85
N GLY A 360 -16.84 9.14 0.19
CA GLY A 360 -16.36 8.19 1.21
C GLY A 360 -15.27 7.26 0.69
N GLY A 361 -14.91 6.25 1.48
CA GLY A 361 -13.98 5.21 1.08
C GLY A 361 -13.64 4.20 2.18
N TYR A 362 -12.36 3.82 2.31
CA TYR A 362 -11.91 2.66 3.10
C TYR A 362 -10.61 2.96 3.85
N VAL A 363 -10.40 2.28 4.97
CA VAL A 363 -9.09 2.27 5.67
C VAL A 363 -8.16 1.31 4.96
N TYR A 364 -6.99 1.76 4.53
CA TYR A 364 -6.04 0.89 3.85
C TYR A 364 -5.45 -0.13 4.82
N ARG A 365 -5.64 -1.41 4.46
CA ARG A 365 -5.17 -2.58 5.23
C ARG A 365 -4.34 -3.58 4.43
N GLY A 366 -4.14 -3.32 3.13
CA GLY A 366 -3.26 -4.11 2.28
C GLY A 366 -1.80 -4.10 2.71
N ALA A 367 -1.09 -5.15 2.37
CA ALA A 367 0.32 -5.29 2.73
C ALA A 367 1.29 -4.74 1.67
N ASP A 368 0.79 -4.42 0.46
CA ASP A 368 1.60 -3.84 -0.63
C ASP A 368 2.23 -2.49 -0.22
N TYR A 369 1.51 -1.68 0.58
CA TYR A 369 1.90 -0.30 0.91
C TYR A 369 1.86 -0.01 2.42
N PRO A 370 2.88 -0.42 3.20
CA PRO A 370 2.93 -0.22 4.65
C PRO A 370 2.71 1.24 5.11
N ASP A 371 3.17 2.22 4.33
CA ASP A 371 3.03 3.65 4.66
C ASP A 371 1.56 4.16 4.65
N LEU A 372 0.67 3.45 3.96
CA LEU A 372 -0.77 3.73 3.98
C LEU A 372 -1.51 3.07 5.16
N GLN A 373 -0.88 2.19 5.95
CA GLN A 373 -1.57 1.40 6.96
C GLN A 373 -2.35 2.27 7.96
N GLY A 374 -3.66 2.01 8.06
CA GLY A 374 -4.57 2.76 8.93
C GLY A 374 -4.90 4.17 8.46
N VAL A 375 -4.67 4.50 7.19
CA VAL A 375 -5.16 5.72 6.55
C VAL A 375 -6.53 5.43 5.92
N TYR A 376 -7.57 6.13 6.36
CA TYR A 376 -8.85 6.20 5.67
C TYR A 376 -8.70 7.06 4.41
N LEU A 377 -8.76 6.42 3.25
CA LEU A 377 -8.76 7.06 1.94
C LEU A 377 -10.20 7.31 1.49
N PHE A 378 -10.50 8.55 1.14
CA PHE A 378 -11.81 8.98 0.66
C PHE A 378 -11.68 10.14 -0.32
N GLY A 379 -12.72 10.41 -1.09
CA GLY A 379 -12.69 11.48 -2.10
C GLY A 379 -14.02 12.19 -2.29
N ASP A 380 -14.06 13.08 -3.27
CA ASP A 380 -15.22 13.89 -3.64
C ASP A 380 -15.54 13.75 -5.14
N TYR A 381 -16.80 13.44 -5.43
CA TYR A 381 -17.29 13.16 -6.78
C TYR A 381 -17.16 14.36 -7.75
N CYS A 382 -17.28 15.58 -7.23
CA CYS A 382 -17.32 16.80 -8.05
C CYS A 382 -15.93 17.33 -8.43
N SER A 383 -14.99 17.23 -7.48
CA SER A 383 -13.65 17.79 -7.58
C SER A 383 -12.59 16.78 -7.96
N GLY A 384 -12.83 15.48 -7.77
CA GLY A 384 -11.82 14.44 -8.00
C GLY A 384 -10.68 14.43 -6.97
N ARG A 385 -10.82 15.16 -5.87
CA ARG A 385 -9.86 15.16 -4.76
C ARG A 385 -9.94 13.89 -3.94
N ILE A 386 -8.79 13.49 -3.42
CA ILE A 386 -8.60 12.34 -2.53
C ILE A 386 -7.84 12.81 -1.29
N TRP A 387 -8.40 12.54 -0.12
CA TRP A 387 -7.81 12.86 1.18
C TRP A 387 -7.45 11.59 1.93
N GLY A 388 -6.47 11.73 2.82
CA GLY A 388 -6.18 10.76 3.87
C GLY A 388 -6.66 11.31 5.21
N LEU A 389 -7.35 10.48 5.99
CA LEU A 389 -7.69 10.72 7.39
C LEU A 389 -7.09 9.58 8.22
N LYS A 390 -6.29 9.91 9.25
CA LYS A 390 -5.66 8.93 10.14
C LYS A 390 -5.97 9.29 11.57
N ARG A 391 -6.33 8.29 12.38
CA ARG A 391 -6.63 8.45 13.80
C ARG A 391 -5.50 7.84 14.63
N GLU A 392 -4.96 8.61 15.55
CA GLU A 392 -3.83 8.19 16.40
C GLU A 392 -4.03 8.74 17.82
N ASN A 393 -3.94 7.87 18.84
CA ASN A 393 -4.15 8.24 20.25
C ASN A 393 -5.46 9.05 20.51
N GLY A 394 -6.51 8.75 19.75
CA GLY A 394 -7.80 9.44 19.80
C GLY A 394 -7.87 10.76 19.01
N ASN A 395 -6.73 11.35 18.62
CA ASN A 395 -6.65 12.52 17.75
C ASN A 395 -6.87 12.13 16.28
N LEU A 396 -7.29 13.08 15.46
CA LEU A 396 -7.54 12.92 14.03
C LEU A 396 -6.63 13.87 13.24
N TYR A 397 -6.00 13.32 12.23
CA TYR A 397 -5.08 14.03 11.33
C TYR A 397 -5.50 13.80 9.89
N ASN A 398 -5.28 14.81 9.04
CA ASN A 398 -5.69 14.73 7.64
C ASN A 398 -4.80 15.57 6.73
N THR A 399 -4.76 15.16 5.46
CA THR A 399 -4.20 15.91 4.35
C THR A 399 -4.98 15.61 3.06
N LEU A 400 -4.94 16.55 2.11
CA LEU A 400 -5.13 16.21 0.71
C LEU A 400 -3.95 15.34 0.25
N LEU A 401 -4.23 14.20 -0.38
CA LEU A 401 -3.23 13.28 -0.92
C LEU A 401 -3.09 13.40 -2.44
N LEU A 402 -4.20 13.63 -3.15
CA LEU A 402 -4.20 13.78 -4.61
C LEU A 402 -5.35 14.69 -5.07
N ASP A 403 -5.10 15.50 -6.11
CA ASP A 403 -6.11 16.33 -6.78
C ASP A 403 -6.20 15.85 -8.24
N THR A 404 -7.34 15.29 -8.64
CA THR A 404 -7.53 14.63 -9.96
C THR A 404 -8.69 15.25 -10.73
N SER A 405 -8.85 14.90 -12.00
CA SER A 405 -10.05 15.25 -12.78
C SER A 405 -11.12 14.14 -12.78
N TYR A 406 -10.99 13.10 -11.94
CA TYR A 406 -11.87 11.93 -11.98
C TYR A 406 -13.20 12.21 -11.28
N THR A 407 -14.29 11.68 -11.84
CA THR A 407 -15.62 11.69 -11.20
C THR A 407 -15.74 10.48 -10.28
N ILE A 408 -15.10 10.55 -9.11
CA ILE A 408 -14.94 9.42 -8.19
C ILE A 408 -16.30 9.02 -7.61
N SER A 409 -16.88 7.92 -8.09
CA SER A 409 -18.21 7.43 -7.67
C SER A 409 -18.16 6.50 -6.47
N THR A 410 -17.02 5.85 -6.24
CA THR A 410 -16.81 4.93 -5.10
C THR A 410 -15.33 4.63 -4.94
N PHE A 411 -14.95 4.20 -3.74
CA PHE A 411 -13.80 3.34 -3.52
C PHE A 411 -14.29 1.89 -3.30
N GLY A 412 -13.35 0.96 -3.15
CA GLY A 412 -13.56 -0.41 -2.69
C GLY A 412 -12.22 -1.09 -2.42
N GLU A 413 -12.24 -2.33 -1.94
CA GLU A 413 -11.03 -3.12 -1.67
C GLU A 413 -11.07 -4.52 -2.28
N ASP A 414 -9.90 -5.13 -2.46
CA ASP A 414 -9.74 -6.57 -2.74
C ASP A 414 -9.65 -7.40 -1.44
N GLU A 415 -9.58 -8.73 -1.57
CA GLU A 415 -9.49 -9.62 -0.40
C GLU A 415 -8.22 -9.36 0.43
N ALA A 416 -7.14 -8.89 -0.20
CA ALA A 416 -5.90 -8.52 0.45
C ALA A 416 -5.94 -7.14 1.15
N GLY A 417 -6.98 -6.33 0.96
CA GLY A 417 -7.12 -4.99 1.56
C GLY A 417 -6.47 -3.86 0.77
N ASN A 418 -6.09 -4.09 -0.50
CA ASN A 418 -5.68 -3.03 -1.40
C ASN A 418 -6.87 -2.21 -1.86
N ILE A 419 -6.70 -0.88 -1.92
CA ILE A 419 -7.79 0.03 -2.25
C ILE A 419 -7.82 0.35 -3.76
N TYR A 420 -9.05 0.40 -4.28
CA TYR A 420 -9.40 0.77 -5.64
C TYR A 420 -10.40 1.92 -5.62
N LEU A 421 -10.48 2.67 -6.72
CA LEU A 421 -11.55 3.65 -6.95
C LEU A 421 -12.13 3.55 -8.34
N ALA A 422 -13.39 3.93 -8.50
CA ALA A 422 -14.04 4.01 -9.80
C ALA A 422 -14.30 5.46 -10.21
N SER A 423 -13.99 5.80 -11.47
CA SER A 423 -14.47 7.03 -12.09
C SER A 423 -15.71 6.75 -12.94
N LEU A 424 -16.82 7.42 -12.61
CA LEU A 424 -18.14 7.18 -13.20
C LEU A 424 -18.18 7.44 -14.72
N ASN A 425 -17.60 8.56 -15.15
CA ASN A 425 -17.63 8.99 -16.55
C ASN A 425 -16.55 8.31 -17.40
N ASP A 426 -15.40 7.98 -16.80
CA ASP A 426 -14.30 7.30 -17.49
C ASP A 426 -14.52 5.79 -17.61
N ASN A 427 -15.57 5.25 -16.95
CA ASN A 427 -15.94 3.85 -16.97
C ASN A 427 -14.77 2.90 -16.61
N THR A 428 -13.98 3.34 -15.64
CA THR A 428 -12.67 2.78 -15.32
C THR A 428 -12.45 2.70 -13.81
N ILE A 429 -11.86 1.60 -13.36
CA ILE A 429 -11.33 1.40 -12.02
C ILE A 429 -9.82 1.62 -12.04
N TYR A 430 -9.34 2.31 -11.01
CA TYR A 430 -7.93 2.55 -10.73
C TYR A 430 -7.53 1.84 -9.43
N LYS A 431 -6.32 1.26 -9.38
CA LYS A 431 -5.70 0.81 -8.11
C LYS A 431 -5.03 2.03 -7.47
N VAL A 432 -5.14 2.16 -6.15
CA VAL A 432 -4.35 3.11 -5.38
C VAL A 432 -3.01 2.46 -5.04
N GLU A 433 -1.91 3.16 -5.34
CA GLU A 433 -0.56 2.64 -5.15
C GLU A 433 0.32 3.62 -4.39
N VAL A 434 1.23 3.12 -3.54
CA VAL A 434 2.40 3.89 -3.08
C VAL A 434 3.62 3.39 -3.88
N PRO A 435 4.40 4.29 -4.52
CA PRO A 435 5.62 3.90 -5.21
C PRO A 435 6.58 3.09 -4.31
N ALA A 436 6.92 1.86 -4.72
CA ALA A 436 7.67 0.89 -3.90
C ALA A 436 9.14 1.29 -3.60
N SER A 437 9.67 2.21 -4.40
CA SER A 437 10.55 3.27 -3.92
C SER A 437 9.78 4.57 -4.14
N GLY A 438 10.02 5.62 -3.35
CA GLY A 438 9.63 6.97 -3.78
C GLY A 438 10.06 7.19 -5.23
N PRO A 439 9.23 7.86 -6.06
CA PRO A 439 9.49 7.95 -7.49
C PRO A 439 10.91 8.48 -7.70
N ALA A 440 11.76 7.68 -8.37
CA ALA A 440 13.21 7.87 -8.34
C ALA A 440 13.55 9.36 -8.55
N PRO A 441 14.23 10.02 -7.59
CA PRO A 441 13.98 11.42 -7.25
C PRO A 441 13.86 12.30 -8.49
N SER A 442 12.70 12.90 -8.75
CA SER A 442 12.45 13.47 -10.08
C SER A 442 12.56 14.98 -10.13
N ILE A 443 13.23 15.51 -11.16
CA ILE A 443 13.33 16.95 -11.43
C ILE A 443 12.77 17.21 -12.83
N ALA A 444 11.80 18.11 -12.94
CA ALA A 444 11.10 18.44 -14.19
C ALA A 444 10.48 17.22 -14.93
N GLY A 445 10.12 16.16 -14.21
CA GLY A 445 9.58 14.91 -14.77
C GLY A 445 10.64 13.88 -15.18
N CYS A 446 11.92 14.18 -15.01
CA CYS A 446 13.02 13.25 -15.25
C CYS A 446 13.46 12.56 -13.95
N PRO A 447 13.53 11.23 -13.88
CA PRO A 447 14.01 10.51 -12.69
C PRO A 447 15.51 10.78 -12.48
N MET A 448 16.01 10.88 -11.25
CA MET A 448 17.46 10.88 -10.97
C MET A 448 17.95 9.43 -10.87
N PHE A 449 18.19 8.81 -12.03
CA PHE A 449 18.58 7.39 -12.20
C PHE A 449 17.50 6.35 -11.89
N PRO A 450 17.62 5.10 -12.40
CA PRO A 450 16.75 3.99 -12.03
C PRO A 450 16.70 3.72 -10.52
N ALA A 451 15.61 3.09 -10.05
CA ALA A 451 15.44 2.75 -8.64
C ALA A 451 16.52 1.78 -8.10
N ASN A 452 17.08 0.91 -8.95
CA ASN A 452 18.21 0.04 -8.60
C ASN A 452 19.60 0.68 -8.85
N SER A 453 19.66 2.01 -8.94
CA SER A 453 20.92 2.77 -8.96
C SER A 453 21.56 2.79 -7.57
N VAL A 454 22.88 2.74 -7.51
CA VAL A 454 23.70 2.91 -6.30
C VAL A 454 23.39 4.22 -5.56
N TRP A 455 22.90 5.26 -6.26
CA TRP A 455 22.39 6.49 -5.66
C TRP A 455 21.10 6.26 -4.87
N ASN A 456 20.17 5.49 -5.43
CA ASN A 456 18.81 5.25 -4.90
C ASN A 456 18.72 3.98 -4.04
N THR A 457 19.87 3.40 -3.67
CA THR A 457 19.98 2.12 -2.94
C THR A 457 20.18 2.33 -1.44
N ARG A 458 19.42 1.58 -0.64
CA ARG A 458 19.56 1.52 0.82
C ARG A 458 20.88 0.85 1.24
N VAL A 459 21.47 1.37 2.31
CA VAL A 459 22.75 0.87 2.87
C VAL A 459 22.71 0.65 4.38
N ASP A 460 21.57 0.85 5.02
CA ASP A 460 21.39 0.72 6.46
C ASP A 460 21.59 -0.72 7.00
N SER A 461 21.43 -1.75 6.15
CA SER A 461 21.68 -3.16 6.50
C SER A 461 23.05 -3.69 6.09
N LEU A 462 23.89 -2.90 5.39
CA LEU A 462 25.21 -3.36 4.95
C LEU A 462 26.19 -3.55 6.13
N PRO A 463 27.17 -4.47 6.04
CA PRO A 463 28.19 -4.60 7.06
C PRO A 463 29.08 -3.35 7.13
N VAL A 464 29.55 -3.01 8.34
CA VAL A 464 30.50 -1.92 8.55
C VAL A 464 31.83 -2.28 7.90
N HIS A 465 32.36 -1.40 7.06
CA HIS A 465 33.59 -1.64 6.34
C HIS A 465 34.78 -1.73 7.30
N ALA A 466 35.66 -2.71 7.09
CA ALA A 466 36.78 -3.02 7.99
C ALA A 466 37.79 -1.86 8.22
N ARG A 467 37.77 -0.83 7.36
CA ARG A 467 38.58 0.40 7.49
C ARG A 467 37.83 1.63 8.01
N SER A 468 36.55 1.49 8.39
CA SER A 468 35.67 2.58 8.85
C SER A 468 36.35 3.47 9.89
N SER A 469 36.92 2.87 10.95
CA SER A 469 37.59 3.63 12.02
C SER A 469 38.82 4.43 11.56
N GLN A 470 39.60 3.89 10.62
CA GLN A 470 40.81 4.51 10.08
C GLN A 470 40.43 5.66 9.15
N TRP A 471 39.44 5.44 8.28
CA TRP A 471 38.94 6.45 7.36
C TRP A 471 38.36 7.64 8.13
N ILE A 472 37.46 7.41 9.08
CA ILE A 472 36.90 8.46 9.96
C ILE A 472 38.01 9.21 10.72
N SER A 473 39.03 8.49 11.22
CA SER A 473 40.16 9.13 11.91
C SER A 473 41.00 10.01 10.97
N SER A 474 41.06 9.69 9.67
CA SER A 474 41.85 10.43 8.68
C SER A 474 41.19 11.72 8.17
N ILE A 475 39.85 11.79 8.23
CA ILE A 475 39.03 12.94 7.81
C ILE A 475 38.41 13.68 9.01
N GLY A 476 38.92 13.45 10.23
CA GLY A 476 38.46 14.20 11.41
C GLY A 476 37.27 13.58 12.14
N GLY A 477 37.52 12.57 12.99
CA GLY A 477 36.46 11.88 13.73
C GLY A 477 35.72 12.71 14.78
N ASN A 478 36.28 13.83 15.26
CA ASN A 478 35.61 14.75 16.18
C ASN A 478 35.18 16.07 15.52
N ASP A 479 35.52 16.25 14.25
CA ASP A 479 35.30 17.49 13.54
C ASP A 479 33.82 17.57 13.12
N PRO A 480 33.21 18.78 13.18
CA PRO A 480 31.81 18.97 12.88
C PRO A 480 31.53 18.82 11.39
N PHE A 481 30.32 18.40 11.05
CA PHE A 481 29.82 18.50 9.69
C PHE A 481 29.60 19.98 9.32
N HIS A 482 29.60 20.25 8.01
CA HIS A 482 29.21 21.56 7.48
C HIS A 482 28.18 21.38 6.36
N MET A 483 27.01 22.01 6.51
CA MET A 483 26.01 22.09 5.43
C MET A 483 26.39 23.23 4.48
N ASP A 484 27.04 22.90 3.36
CA ASP A 484 27.57 23.87 2.39
C ASP A 484 26.50 24.25 1.34
N PHE A 485 25.32 24.66 1.83
CA PHE A 485 24.17 25.11 1.05
C PHE A 485 23.20 25.91 1.92
N GLY A 486 22.37 26.77 1.33
CA GLY A 486 21.38 27.54 2.09
C GLY A 486 20.63 28.61 1.29
N SER A 487 20.08 29.58 2.02
CA SER A 487 19.40 30.77 1.46
C SER A 487 20.32 31.99 1.40
N GLY A 488 19.99 32.93 0.51
CA GLY A 488 20.77 34.15 0.29
C GLY A 488 22.09 33.93 -0.45
N THR A 489 23.10 34.74 -0.12
CA THR A 489 24.39 34.78 -0.84
C THR A 489 25.60 34.86 0.09
N TRP A 490 26.69 34.23 -0.34
CA TRP A 490 28.01 34.33 0.29
C TRP A 490 29.03 34.88 -0.73
N ASN A 491 29.82 35.87 -0.32
CA ASN A 491 30.79 36.60 -1.16
C ASN A 491 30.27 37.18 -2.51
N GLY A 492 28.96 37.15 -2.77
CA GLY A 492 28.34 37.75 -3.96
C GLY A 492 27.50 36.78 -4.82
N GLY A 493 27.49 35.48 -4.51
CA GLY A 493 26.66 34.49 -5.20
C GLY A 493 25.98 33.50 -4.23
N PRO A 494 25.12 32.62 -4.75
CA PRO A 494 24.28 31.73 -3.95
C PRO A 494 25.08 30.72 -3.11
N ILE A 495 24.50 30.23 -2.01
CA ILE A 495 25.14 29.27 -1.10
C ILE A 495 24.76 27.84 -1.51
N GLY A 496 25.73 27.06 -2.00
CA GLY A 496 25.55 25.72 -2.54
C GLY A 496 25.57 25.68 -4.07
N ILE A 497 25.38 24.49 -4.65
CA ILE A 497 25.57 24.24 -6.09
C ILE A 497 24.24 24.40 -6.84
N PRO A 498 24.06 25.44 -7.67
CA PRO A 498 22.82 25.63 -8.41
C PRO A 498 22.76 24.76 -9.67
N PHE A 499 21.54 24.55 -10.17
CA PHE A 499 21.29 23.86 -11.42
C PHE A 499 20.33 24.65 -12.31
N ASN A 500 20.21 24.18 -13.56
CA ASN A 500 19.39 24.78 -14.60
C ASN A 500 18.44 23.70 -15.17
N ILE A 501 17.18 24.04 -15.39
CA ILE A 501 16.23 23.20 -16.12
C ILE A 501 15.98 23.88 -17.47
N VAL A 502 16.15 23.14 -18.57
CA VAL A 502 15.94 23.64 -19.93
C VAL A 502 15.09 22.66 -20.74
N ALA A 503 14.38 23.16 -21.74
CA ALA A 503 13.99 22.34 -22.89
C ALA A 503 15.14 22.40 -23.91
N GLY A 504 15.88 21.31 -24.09
CA GLY A 504 17.12 21.29 -24.86
C GLY A 504 16.98 21.65 -26.34
N SER A 505 15.76 21.56 -26.90
CA SER A 505 15.40 22.06 -28.22
C SER A 505 15.36 23.60 -28.33
N SER A 506 15.21 24.29 -27.19
CA SER A 506 14.93 25.73 -27.12
C SER A 506 16.14 26.61 -26.75
N VAL A 507 17.21 26.01 -26.23
CA VAL A 507 18.43 26.71 -25.77
C VAL A 507 19.61 26.51 -26.72
N THR A 508 20.57 27.45 -26.69
CA THR A 508 21.77 27.36 -27.51
C THR A 508 22.64 26.19 -27.03
N LYS A 509 23.06 25.33 -27.96
CA LYS A 509 24.03 24.26 -27.67
C LYS A 509 25.44 24.72 -28.05
N TYR A 510 26.38 24.60 -27.13
CA TYR A 510 27.76 25.05 -27.28
C TYR A 510 28.73 23.87 -27.33
N ASN A 511 29.73 23.95 -28.21
CA ASN A 511 30.93 23.12 -28.11
C ASN A 511 31.85 23.80 -27.09
N VAL A 512 31.92 23.27 -25.87
CA VAL A 512 32.76 23.81 -24.79
C VAL A 512 34.21 23.39 -25.04
N GLY A 513 35.15 24.32 -24.90
CA GLY A 513 36.58 24.00 -24.96
C GLY A 513 37.08 23.50 -23.61
N PHE A 514 37.23 22.18 -23.44
CA PHE A 514 37.73 21.59 -22.19
C PHE A 514 39.25 21.54 -22.12
N TYR A 515 39.80 21.71 -20.92
CA TYR A 515 41.23 21.54 -20.62
C TYR A 515 41.60 20.06 -20.36
N TYR A 516 40.62 19.23 -19.98
CA TYR A 516 40.70 17.76 -19.91
C TYR A 516 39.81 17.09 -20.98
N PRO A 517 40.09 17.29 -22.29
CA PRO A 517 39.20 16.81 -23.36
C PRO A 517 39.16 15.27 -23.47
N ASP A 518 40.26 14.59 -23.16
CA ASP A 518 40.38 13.11 -23.28
C ASP A 518 39.58 12.35 -22.18
N GLU A 519 39.04 13.07 -21.19
CA GLU A 519 38.20 12.56 -20.10
C GLU A 519 36.79 13.21 -20.08
N SER A 520 36.48 14.05 -21.08
CA SER A 520 35.22 14.80 -21.18
C SER A 520 34.36 14.32 -22.34
N ASP A 521 33.04 14.44 -22.21
CA ASP A 521 32.16 14.19 -23.36
C ASP A 521 32.20 15.39 -24.33
N GLU A 522 32.29 15.13 -25.64
CA GLU A 522 32.47 16.17 -26.67
C GLU A 522 31.31 17.19 -26.76
N GLY A 523 30.13 16.86 -26.22
CA GLY A 523 28.93 17.71 -26.27
C GLY A 523 28.09 17.52 -27.55
N PRO A 524 27.36 18.55 -28.01
CA PRO A 524 27.32 19.93 -27.48
C PRO A 524 26.43 20.10 -26.24
N TYR A 525 26.76 21.09 -25.41
CA TYR A 525 26.14 21.35 -24.11
C TYR A 525 25.04 22.42 -24.19
N PRO A 526 23.80 22.18 -23.71
CA PRO A 526 22.66 23.09 -23.84
C PRO A 526 22.66 24.22 -22.79
N ILE A 527 23.69 25.06 -22.79
CA ILE A 527 23.87 26.12 -21.79
C ILE A 527 22.90 27.29 -22.08
N PRO A 528 22.02 27.69 -21.14
CA PRO A 528 21.13 28.83 -21.31
C PRO A 528 21.91 30.17 -21.32
N ALA A 529 21.30 31.24 -21.83
CA ALA A 529 21.98 32.53 -22.04
C ALA A 529 22.43 33.23 -20.75
N ASN A 530 21.74 32.99 -19.63
CA ASN A 530 22.15 33.40 -18.29
C ASN A 530 22.06 32.14 -17.41
N PRO A 531 23.08 31.28 -17.41
CA PRO A 531 23.06 30.08 -16.59
C PRO A 531 23.22 30.46 -15.12
N ASN A 532 22.54 29.73 -14.25
CA ASN A 532 22.97 29.65 -12.87
C ASN A 532 24.31 28.91 -12.87
N ILE A 533 25.32 29.54 -12.27
CA ILE A 533 26.68 29.01 -12.09
C ILE A 533 26.94 29.02 -10.59
N GLU A 534 27.58 27.97 -10.09
CA GLU A 534 28.11 27.96 -8.73
C GLU A 534 29.08 29.13 -8.50
N HIS A 535 29.05 29.71 -7.30
CA HIS A 535 29.92 30.83 -6.94
C HIS A 535 31.08 30.37 -6.06
N GLY A 536 32.30 30.37 -6.59
CA GLY A 536 33.47 29.89 -5.87
C GLY A 536 34.71 29.86 -6.75
N SER A 537 35.53 28.82 -6.59
CA SER A 537 36.58 28.47 -7.55
C SER A 537 36.04 27.62 -8.71
N ASP A 538 35.08 26.75 -8.43
CA ASP A 538 34.84 25.56 -9.27
C ASP A 538 33.79 25.80 -10.36
N HIS A 539 32.96 26.84 -10.21
CA HIS A 539 32.10 27.42 -11.24
C HIS A 539 31.27 26.35 -11.98
N HIS A 540 30.70 25.39 -11.25
CA HIS A 540 29.90 24.34 -11.87
C HIS A 540 28.68 24.91 -12.61
N ILE A 541 28.41 24.36 -13.80
CA ILE A 541 27.13 24.53 -14.50
C ILE A 541 26.50 23.16 -14.67
N LEU A 542 25.40 22.92 -13.96
CA LEU A 542 24.57 21.73 -14.05
C LEU A 542 23.30 22.07 -14.85
N VAL A 543 22.96 21.26 -15.86
CA VAL A 543 21.81 21.48 -16.75
C VAL A 543 21.05 20.17 -16.97
N ILE A 544 19.76 20.14 -16.62
CA ILE A 544 18.83 19.08 -17.00
C ILE A 544 18.10 19.49 -18.27
N ASP A 545 18.19 18.67 -19.32
CA ASP A 545 17.29 18.74 -20.47
C ASP A 545 16.01 17.95 -20.17
N ALA A 546 14.95 18.66 -19.82
CA ALA A 546 13.65 18.08 -19.44
C ALA A 546 12.91 17.38 -20.60
N GLU A 547 13.33 17.59 -21.86
CA GLU A 547 12.74 16.89 -23.02
C GLU A 547 13.36 15.50 -23.25
N THR A 548 14.58 15.27 -22.74
CA THR A 548 15.36 14.05 -23.03
C THR A 548 15.83 13.31 -21.77
N CYS A 549 15.71 13.93 -20.60
CA CYS A 549 16.23 13.44 -19.32
C CYS A 549 17.73 13.12 -19.39
N ILE A 550 18.46 14.02 -20.04
CA ILE A 550 19.91 14.07 -20.03
C ILE A 550 20.37 15.18 -19.08
N LEU A 551 21.28 14.84 -18.18
CA LEU A 551 21.98 15.76 -17.29
C LEU A 551 23.35 16.08 -17.90
N TYR A 552 23.65 17.35 -18.03
CA TYR A 552 24.93 17.89 -18.47
C TYR A 552 25.57 18.62 -17.31
N GLU A 553 26.80 18.26 -16.97
CA GLU A 553 27.55 18.86 -15.86
C GLU A 553 28.92 19.30 -16.35
N THR A 554 29.41 20.44 -15.87
CA THR A 554 30.69 21.03 -16.29
C THR A 554 31.36 21.73 -15.11
N TYR A 555 32.70 21.78 -15.13
CA TYR A 555 33.58 22.33 -14.09
C TYR A 555 34.50 23.42 -14.65
N ASP A 556 34.90 24.39 -13.81
CA ASP A 556 35.76 25.55 -14.08
C ASP A 556 35.28 26.41 -15.26
N MET A 557 33.96 26.67 -15.31
CA MET A 557 33.34 27.27 -16.50
C MET A 557 33.57 28.78 -16.62
N ASN A 558 34.09 29.19 -17.77
CA ASN A 558 34.38 30.58 -18.14
C ASN A 558 33.83 30.92 -19.53
N PHE A 559 33.31 32.14 -19.70
CA PHE A 559 32.77 32.64 -20.96
C PHE A 559 33.57 33.84 -21.47
N ASN A 560 34.21 33.70 -22.63
CA ASN A 560 34.99 34.77 -23.24
C ASN A 560 34.75 34.84 -24.76
N GLY A 561 34.56 36.04 -25.29
CA GLY A 561 34.45 36.27 -26.73
C GLY A 561 33.27 35.59 -27.44
N GLY A 562 32.27 35.09 -26.70
CA GLY A 562 31.16 34.30 -27.24
C GLY A 562 31.33 32.77 -27.16
N GLN A 563 32.44 32.30 -26.56
CA GLN A 563 32.76 30.88 -26.42
C GLN A 563 32.89 30.49 -24.95
N TRP A 564 32.41 29.29 -24.61
CA TRP A 564 32.62 28.65 -23.30
C TRP A 564 33.89 27.80 -23.31
N SER A 565 34.62 27.81 -22.21
CA SER A 565 35.69 26.87 -21.87
C SER A 565 35.60 26.47 -20.41
N GLY A 566 36.12 25.29 -20.06
CA GLY A 566 36.23 24.88 -18.67
C GLY A 566 37.19 23.70 -18.48
N GLY A 567 37.26 23.16 -17.26
CA GLY A 567 38.10 22.00 -16.95
C GLY A 567 37.62 20.75 -17.66
N SER A 568 36.41 20.30 -17.33
CA SER A 568 35.82 19.03 -17.77
C SER A 568 34.31 19.12 -18.00
N GLY A 569 33.76 18.14 -18.73
CA GLY A 569 32.33 18.01 -18.98
C GLY A 569 31.84 16.57 -19.01
N ALA A 570 30.68 16.32 -18.40
CA ALA A 570 30.06 15.02 -18.29
C ALA A 570 28.58 15.05 -18.73
N ILE A 571 28.16 14.00 -19.44
CA ILE A 571 26.79 13.82 -19.94
C ILE A 571 26.24 12.50 -19.43
N TRP A 572 25.11 12.57 -18.73
CA TRP A 572 24.48 11.43 -18.08
C TRP A 572 23.06 11.21 -18.62
N SER A 573 22.75 9.98 -19.01
CA SER A 573 21.34 9.59 -19.17
C SER A 573 20.76 9.28 -17.81
N LEU A 574 19.84 10.12 -17.35
CA LEU A 574 19.19 9.95 -16.06
C LEU A 574 18.22 8.75 -16.02
N ASN A 575 18.00 8.08 -17.16
CA ASN A 575 17.25 6.83 -17.25
C ASN A 575 18.16 5.58 -17.21
N SER A 576 19.47 5.72 -17.01
CA SER A 576 20.43 4.62 -17.09
C SER A 576 21.31 4.49 -15.84
N ASN A 577 21.74 3.27 -15.53
CA ASN A 577 22.80 2.98 -14.57
C ASN A 577 24.21 3.02 -15.19
N THR A 578 24.38 3.47 -16.43
CA THR A 578 25.70 3.54 -17.09
C THR A 578 26.64 4.48 -16.32
N LEU A 579 27.79 3.96 -15.86
CA LEU A 579 28.87 4.79 -15.31
C LEU A 579 29.76 5.34 -16.41
N ARG A 580 30.56 6.37 -16.10
CA ARG A 580 31.62 6.84 -17.01
C ARG A 580 32.65 5.75 -17.30
N PRO A 581 33.42 5.87 -18.40
CA PRO A 581 34.59 5.04 -18.63
C PRO A 581 35.51 4.99 -17.40
N ASN A 582 36.24 3.90 -17.26
CA ASN A 582 37.21 3.80 -16.16
C ASN A 582 38.30 4.87 -16.34
N ASP A 583 38.76 5.46 -15.24
CA ASP A 583 39.77 6.51 -15.19
C ASP A 583 39.38 7.83 -15.89
N TRP A 584 38.08 8.08 -16.10
CA TRP A 584 37.55 9.38 -16.55
C TRP A 584 36.97 10.19 -15.40
N THR A 585 37.49 11.41 -15.18
CA THR A 585 36.85 12.40 -14.30
C THR A 585 35.46 12.83 -14.82
N SER A 586 34.69 13.58 -14.03
CA SER A 586 33.45 14.25 -14.46
C SER A 586 33.54 15.75 -14.14
N ALA A 587 32.42 16.41 -13.89
CA ALA A 587 32.43 17.69 -13.18
C ALA A 587 32.80 17.54 -11.69
N ASP A 588 32.68 16.32 -11.16
CA ASP A 588 33.07 15.89 -9.81
C ASP A 588 34.35 15.03 -9.88
N ALA A 589 35.24 15.11 -8.90
CA ALA A 589 36.56 14.49 -9.01
C ALA A 589 36.53 12.94 -8.97
N ALA A 590 35.50 12.31 -8.39
CA ALA A 590 35.32 10.85 -8.41
C ALA A 590 34.88 10.28 -9.77
N GLY A 591 34.58 11.12 -10.78
CA GLY A 591 33.94 10.65 -12.02
C GLY A 591 32.48 10.24 -11.80
N LEU A 592 31.82 10.88 -10.84
CA LEU A 592 30.43 10.68 -10.43
C LEU A 592 29.58 11.93 -10.78
N PRO A 593 28.25 11.81 -10.88
CA PRO A 593 27.38 12.96 -11.13
C PRO A 593 27.16 13.79 -9.85
N ILE A 594 27.11 15.11 -9.98
CA ILE A 594 26.95 16.04 -8.84
C ILE A 594 25.47 16.13 -8.42
N LEU A 595 24.59 16.48 -9.37
CA LEU A 595 23.18 16.81 -9.08
C LEU A 595 22.44 15.70 -8.30
N PRO A 596 22.55 14.40 -8.64
CA PRO A 596 21.86 13.32 -7.93
C PRO A 596 22.32 13.14 -6.47
N GLY A 597 23.45 13.74 -6.07
CA GLY A 597 23.93 13.76 -4.69
C GLY A 597 23.60 15.01 -3.90
N LEU A 598 23.03 16.06 -4.50
CA LEU A 598 22.70 17.31 -3.81
C LEU A 598 21.42 17.18 -2.97
N VAL A 599 21.46 17.66 -1.72
CA VAL A 599 20.24 17.92 -0.93
C VAL A 599 19.45 19.07 -1.55
N ARG A 600 18.15 18.90 -1.83
CA ARG A 600 17.27 19.97 -2.33
C ARG A 600 16.18 20.33 -1.31
N TYR A 601 15.77 21.60 -1.32
CA TYR A 601 14.75 22.10 -0.38
C TYR A 601 13.40 21.41 -0.61
N GLU A 602 13.05 21.15 -1.87
CA GLU A 602 11.80 20.54 -2.29
C GLU A 602 11.64 19.10 -1.75
N GLU A 603 12.75 18.40 -1.56
CA GLU A 603 12.77 17.04 -1.00
C GLU A 603 12.54 17.08 0.51
N VAL A 604 13.26 17.95 1.22
CA VAL A 604 13.03 18.20 2.65
C VAL A 604 11.60 18.68 2.92
N ALA A 605 11.08 19.59 2.10
CA ALA A 605 9.70 20.08 2.18
C ALA A 605 8.65 19.01 1.82
N SER A 606 9.02 17.97 1.07
CA SER A 606 8.16 16.80 0.80
C SER A 606 8.28 15.70 1.85
N GLY A 607 9.18 15.83 2.83
CA GLY A 607 9.31 14.90 3.96
C GLY A 607 10.19 13.67 3.73
N HIS A 608 10.91 13.60 2.61
CA HIS A 608 11.79 12.46 2.26
C HIS A 608 12.90 12.85 1.27
N ILE A 609 14.06 12.21 1.42
CA ILE A 609 15.16 12.20 0.44
C ILE A 609 15.47 10.72 0.16
N ASP A 610 15.25 10.27 -1.07
CA ASP A 610 15.36 8.85 -1.46
C ASP A 610 16.66 8.50 -2.21
N HIS A 611 17.71 9.28 -1.99
CA HIS A 611 19.03 9.05 -2.57
C HIS A 611 20.17 9.29 -1.57
N ALA A 612 21.37 8.83 -1.93
CA ALA A 612 22.60 9.12 -1.22
C ALA A 612 23.01 10.58 -1.38
N ILE A 613 23.55 11.19 -0.32
CA ILE A 613 24.00 12.59 -0.35
C ILE A 613 25.51 12.65 -0.65
N ARG A 614 25.98 13.57 -1.49
CA ARG A 614 27.43 13.74 -1.74
C ARG A 614 28.10 14.50 -0.59
N PHE A 615 29.34 14.10 -0.28
CA PHE A 615 30.21 14.87 0.60
C PHE A 615 31.66 14.86 0.10
N THR A 616 32.48 15.74 0.67
CA THR A 616 33.88 15.92 0.29
C THR A 616 34.85 15.60 1.43
N ALA A 617 36.09 15.25 1.10
CA ALA A 617 37.19 15.08 2.05
C ALA A 617 38.47 15.71 1.50
N GLN A 618 39.38 16.18 2.35
CA GLN A 618 40.57 16.91 1.89
C GLN A 618 41.59 16.01 1.18
N ASN A 619 41.66 14.73 1.54
CA ASN A 619 42.71 13.82 1.07
C ASN A 619 42.15 12.44 0.66
N THR A 620 42.21 12.14 -0.63
CA THR A 620 41.95 10.81 -1.20
C THR A 620 43.16 10.31 -1.98
N ASN A 621 43.34 8.98 -2.07
CA ASN A 621 44.47 8.35 -2.77
C ASN A 621 44.13 7.06 -3.55
N SER A 622 42.85 6.81 -3.78
CA SER A 622 42.31 5.75 -4.63
C SER A 622 40.82 6.00 -4.88
N TYR A 623 40.22 5.24 -5.78
CA TYR A 623 38.77 5.12 -5.90
C TYR A 623 38.32 3.67 -5.80
N VAL A 624 37.05 3.47 -5.43
CA VAL A 624 36.32 2.21 -5.47
C VAL A 624 34.97 2.42 -6.16
N TRP A 625 34.36 1.35 -6.67
CA TRP A 625 33.02 1.41 -7.24
C TRP A 625 32.03 2.05 -6.25
N PRO A 626 31.13 2.98 -6.70
CA PRO A 626 30.85 3.32 -8.09
C PRO A 626 31.75 4.39 -8.73
N ALA A 627 32.68 4.99 -7.98
CA ALA A 627 33.59 6.01 -8.52
C ALA A 627 34.50 5.44 -9.62
N ARG A 628 34.93 6.33 -10.52
CA ARG A 628 35.63 6.02 -11.78
C ARG A 628 37.01 6.64 -11.88
N HIS A 629 37.31 7.66 -11.07
CA HIS A 629 38.50 8.49 -11.20
C HIS A 629 39.09 8.85 -9.82
N LEU A 630 40.38 9.19 -9.80
CA LEU A 630 41.15 9.61 -8.62
C LEU A 630 42.00 10.83 -8.97
N THR A 631 42.13 11.77 -8.04
CA THR A 631 43.07 12.90 -8.17
C THR A 631 44.51 12.49 -7.87
N SER A 632 44.73 11.42 -7.09
CA SER A 632 46.06 10.92 -6.75
C SER A 632 46.05 9.44 -6.36
N GLY A 633 47.19 8.76 -6.50
CA GLY A 633 47.38 7.39 -6.00
C GLY A 633 47.10 6.28 -7.01
N THR A 634 46.30 5.26 -6.65
CA THR A 634 46.12 4.04 -7.47
C THR A 634 44.72 3.44 -7.29
N PRO A 635 44.00 3.04 -8.35
CA PRO A 635 42.64 2.48 -8.24
C PRO A 635 42.57 1.26 -7.30
N GLY A 636 41.54 1.19 -6.46
CA GLY A 636 41.32 0.10 -5.50
C GLY A 636 42.36 -0.04 -4.37
N ALA A 637 43.40 0.80 -4.31
CA ALA A 637 44.44 0.72 -3.29
C ALA A 637 43.95 1.30 -1.95
N LEU A 638 43.35 0.45 -1.10
CA LEU A 638 42.79 0.87 0.19
C LEU A 638 43.88 1.21 1.21
N THR A 639 43.88 2.46 1.71
CA THR A 639 44.84 2.94 2.70
C THR A 639 44.14 3.41 4.00
N ASN A 640 44.76 4.32 4.76
CA ASN A 640 44.15 4.94 5.95
C ASN A 640 43.23 6.10 5.59
N THR A 641 43.38 6.72 4.40
CA THR A 641 42.41 7.67 3.85
C THR A 641 41.31 6.93 3.09
N PRO A 642 40.07 7.45 3.08
CA PRO A 642 38.99 6.85 2.29
C PRO A 642 39.26 6.97 0.78
N PRO A 643 38.85 5.97 -0.01
CA PRO A 643 38.79 6.08 -1.47
C PRO A 643 37.60 6.95 -1.89
N MET A 644 37.72 7.61 -3.04
CA MET A 644 36.55 8.15 -3.76
C MET A 644 35.54 7.03 -4.04
N GLY A 645 34.25 7.34 -3.93
CA GLY A 645 33.15 6.36 -3.98
C GLY A 645 32.87 5.65 -2.65
N ALA A 646 33.66 5.84 -1.60
CA ALA A 646 33.38 5.29 -0.28
C ALA A 646 32.02 5.77 0.24
N ARG A 647 31.23 4.83 0.76
CA ARG A 647 29.90 5.07 1.35
C ARG A 647 30.00 5.07 2.86
N PHE A 648 29.38 6.07 3.49
CA PHE A 648 29.22 6.16 4.94
C PHE A 648 27.74 6.27 5.28
N ARG A 649 27.32 5.84 6.48
CA ARG A 649 25.97 6.07 7.00
C ARG A 649 26.03 6.67 8.39
N LEU A 650 25.01 7.45 8.75
CA LEU A 650 24.76 7.85 10.12
C LEU A 650 24.38 6.60 10.91
N LYS A 651 24.99 6.37 12.07
CA LYS A 651 24.75 5.16 12.87
C LYS A 651 23.27 5.00 13.22
N ALA A 652 22.77 3.77 13.15
CA ALA A 652 21.40 3.45 13.55
C ALA A 652 21.08 3.96 14.97
N SER A 653 22.04 3.82 15.89
CA SER A 653 21.96 4.24 17.30
C SER A 653 22.01 5.75 17.56
N TYR A 654 22.28 6.60 16.56
CA TYR A 654 22.28 8.05 16.75
C TYR A 654 20.83 8.55 16.90
N ASP A 655 20.49 9.18 18.03
CA ASP A 655 19.14 9.71 18.28
C ASP A 655 18.90 10.99 17.46
N ILE A 656 17.85 10.98 16.66
CA ILE A 656 17.43 12.10 15.80
C ILE A 656 16.18 12.81 16.30
N SER A 657 15.55 12.31 17.38
CA SER A 657 14.26 12.81 17.86
C SER A 657 14.30 14.26 18.38
N GLY A 658 15.49 14.75 18.74
CA GLY A 658 15.72 16.14 19.18
C GLY A 658 15.85 17.16 18.05
N PHE A 659 15.90 16.75 16.78
CA PHE A 659 16.00 17.65 15.62
C PHE A 659 14.61 18.05 15.10
N SER A 660 14.52 19.14 14.33
CA SER A 660 13.24 19.52 13.69
C SER A 660 12.79 18.46 12.67
N PRO A 661 11.49 18.36 12.35
CA PRO A 661 10.99 17.41 11.34
C PRO A 661 11.74 17.51 10.00
N GLU A 662 12.05 18.73 9.55
CA GLU A 662 12.78 19.02 8.32
C GLU A 662 14.22 18.47 8.38
N MET A 663 14.91 18.67 9.51
CA MET A 663 16.27 18.15 9.70
C MET A 663 16.28 16.62 9.88
N GLN A 664 15.23 16.05 10.46
CA GLN A 664 15.06 14.60 10.53
C GLN A 664 14.97 13.96 9.13
N VAL A 665 14.43 14.63 8.11
CA VAL A 665 14.44 14.12 6.72
C VAL A 665 15.87 13.84 6.23
N ILE A 666 16.77 14.81 6.40
CA ILE A 666 18.18 14.70 6.01
C ILE A 666 18.86 13.59 6.82
N LEU A 667 18.64 13.54 8.13
CA LEU A 667 19.22 12.53 9.02
C LEU A 667 18.72 11.10 8.72
N VAL A 668 17.45 10.94 8.36
CA VAL A 668 16.87 9.66 7.92
C VAL A 668 17.51 9.20 6.62
N ALA A 669 17.70 10.10 5.64
CA ALA A 669 18.41 9.78 4.41
C ALA A 669 19.87 9.38 4.67
N MET A 670 20.57 10.08 5.58
CA MET A 670 21.92 9.72 6.01
C MET A 670 22.00 8.37 6.74
N LYS A 671 20.93 7.90 7.40
CA LYS A 671 20.85 6.52 7.93
C LYS A 671 20.57 5.50 6.82
N LYS A 672 19.51 5.74 6.03
CA LYS A 672 18.88 4.83 5.06
C LYS A 672 19.71 4.66 3.78
N TYR A 673 20.09 5.78 3.15
CA TYR A 673 20.87 5.80 1.91
C TYR A 673 22.35 6.15 2.15
N GLY A 674 22.66 6.89 3.21
CA GLY A 674 24.03 7.28 3.53
C GLY A 674 24.57 8.39 2.64
N ILE A 675 25.87 8.62 2.77
CA ILE A 675 26.62 9.68 2.07
C ILE A 675 27.78 9.08 1.26
N ILE A 676 28.03 9.59 0.05
CA ILE A 676 29.10 9.15 -0.86
C ILE A 676 30.22 10.19 -0.87
N LEU A 677 31.46 9.75 -0.68
CA LEU A 677 32.64 10.58 -0.90
C LEU A 677 32.84 10.80 -2.42
N ALA A 678 32.41 11.95 -2.91
CA ALA A 678 32.39 12.25 -4.34
C ALA A 678 33.58 13.11 -4.80
N ASP A 679 34.21 13.85 -3.88
CA ASP A 679 35.14 14.92 -4.25
C ASP A 679 36.28 15.14 -3.26
N ASN A 680 37.29 15.88 -3.70
CA ASN A 680 38.29 16.47 -2.82
C ASN A 680 37.92 17.91 -2.46
N GLY A 681 37.60 18.15 -1.19
CA GLY A 681 37.19 19.46 -0.69
C GLY A 681 37.58 19.67 0.77
N SER A 682 36.67 20.18 1.59
CA SER A 682 36.87 20.24 3.04
C SER A 682 36.19 19.05 3.72
N ASP A 683 36.83 18.50 4.75
CA ASP A 683 36.33 17.29 5.42
C ASP A 683 34.93 17.50 6.00
N TRP A 684 34.03 16.55 5.72
CA TRP A 684 32.60 16.53 6.14
C TRP A 684 31.72 17.67 5.62
N TYR A 685 32.10 18.29 4.50
CA TYR A 685 31.24 19.25 3.80
C TYR A 685 30.16 18.49 3.01
N ILE A 686 28.90 18.77 3.32
CA ILE A 686 27.70 18.22 2.68
C ILE A 686 27.18 19.24 1.67
N SER A 687 27.02 18.84 0.41
CA SER A 687 26.55 19.75 -0.66
C SER A 687 25.04 19.66 -0.89
N GLY A 688 24.45 20.80 -1.20
CA GLY A 688 23.04 20.92 -1.58
C GLY A 688 22.80 22.05 -2.58
N ALA A 689 21.55 22.17 -3.03
CA ALA A 689 21.13 23.22 -3.93
C ALA A 689 20.72 24.49 -3.15
N PRO A 690 21.07 25.69 -3.64
CA PRO A 690 20.63 26.95 -3.04
C PRO A 690 19.12 27.13 -3.17
N SER A 691 18.49 27.67 -2.13
CA SER A 691 17.08 28.04 -2.14
C SER A 691 16.79 29.12 -1.11
N GLU A 692 16.09 30.18 -1.50
CA GLU A 692 15.62 31.23 -0.57
C GLU A 692 14.61 30.72 0.48
N SER A 693 14.18 29.46 0.36
CA SER A 693 13.29 28.81 1.33
C SER A 693 14.06 28.13 2.48
N TRP A 694 15.38 27.96 2.38
CA TRP A 694 16.18 27.38 3.47
C TRP A 694 16.22 28.32 4.69
N ASP A 695 15.95 27.77 5.86
CA ASP A 695 16.32 28.39 7.12
C ASP A 695 17.76 27.96 7.49
N ASN A 696 18.70 28.90 7.35
CA ASN A 696 20.12 28.64 7.62
C ASN A 696 20.37 28.35 9.11
N ASP A 697 19.61 28.94 10.04
CA ASP A 697 19.75 28.65 11.46
C ASP A 697 19.29 27.22 11.78
N MET A 698 18.29 26.68 11.04
CA MET A 698 17.93 25.26 11.13
C MET A 698 19.01 24.35 10.53
N LEU A 699 19.58 24.68 9.37
CA LEU A 699 20.66 23.88 8.77
C LEU A 699 21.88 23.78 9.70
N HIS A 700 22.25 24.88 10.36
CA HIS A 700 23.31 24.91 11.38
C HIS A 700 23.02 24.05 12.63
N THR A 701 21.78 23.56 12.84
CA THR A 701 21.55 22.55 13.89
C THR A 701 22.21 21.21 13.58
N LEU A 702 22.49 20.91 12.30
CA LEU A 702 23.19 19.70 11.87
C LEU A 702 24.71 19.78 12.08
N ASP A 703 25.29 20.96 12.30
CA ASP A 703 26.73 21.14 12.58
C ASP A 703 27.18 20.45 13.89
N VAL A 704 26.23 19.95 14.69
CA VAL A 704 26.51 19.12 15.89
C VAL A 704 26.93 17.68 15.56
N LEU A 705 26.63 17.21 14.33
CA LEU A 705 27.07 15.91 13.81
C LEU A 705 28.60 15.88 13.71
N LYS A 706 29.18 14.74 14.04
CA LYS A 706 30.64 14.51 13.94
C LYS A 706 30.94 13.30 13.07
N GLY A 707 32.15 13.23 12.54
CA GLY A 707 32.64 12.04 11.86
C GLY A 707 32.49 10.74 12.68
N SER A 708 32.57 10.81 14.01
CA SER A 708 32.35 9.70 14.93
C SER A 708 30.93 9.16 14.98
N ASP A 709 29.94 9.93 14.54
CA ASP A 709 28.52 9.52 14.51
C ASP A 709 28.19 8.67 13.28
N PHE A 710 29.12 8.65 12.32
CA PHE A 710 29.03 7.89 11.08
C PHE A 710 29.86 6.60 11.13
N GLU A 711 29.63 5.73 10.16
CA GLU A 711 30.43 4.55 9.87
C GLU A 711 30.50 4.29 8.36
N ALA A 712 31.68 3.93 7.85
CA ALA A 712 31.80 3.46 6.47
C ALA A 712 31.17 2.07 6.34
N VAL A 713 30.47 1.82 5.23
CA VAL A 713 29.81 0.54 4.93
C VAL A 713 30.48 -0.16 3.75
N ASP A 714 30.52 -1.48 3.78
CA ASP A 714 31.06 -2.28 2.67
C ASP A 714 29.99 -2.42 1.58
N THR A 715 30.23 -1.77 0.45
CA THR A 715 29.33 -1.77 -0.72
C THR A 715 29.67 -2.85 -1.74
N SER A 716 30.68 -3.69 -1.50
CA SER A 716 31.15 -4.68 -2.49
C SER A 716 30.08 -5.70 -2.89
N SER A 717 29.17 -6.06 -1.98
CA SER A 717 28.03 -6.96 -2.25
C SER A 717 26.95 -6.34 -3.15
N LEU A 718 26.92 -5.01 -3.29
CA LEU A 718 25.97 -4.33 -4.17
C LEU A 718 26.39 -4.37 -5.64
N MET A 719 27.67 -4.49 -5.98
CA MET A 719 28.15 -4.32 -7.35
C MET A 719 27.75 -5.50 -8.27
N VAL A 720 26.84 -5.27 -9.22
CA VAL A 720 26.46 -6.27 -10.25
C VAL A 720 27.51 -6.36 -11.36
N ASP A 721 27.94 -5.19 -11.88
CA ASP A 721 28.93 -5.05 -12.94
C ASP A 721 29.81 -3.83 -12.60
N PRO A 722 31.15 -3.93 -12.61
CA PRO A 722 32.04 -2.80 -12.32
C PRO A 722 31.94 -1.62 -13.29
N HIS A 723 31.20 -1.72 -14.40
CA HIS A 723 30.93 -0.63 -15.35
C HIS A 723 29.50 -0.06 -15.24
N SER A 724 28.73 -0.54 -14.27
CA SER A 724 27.33 -0.14 -14.02
C SER A 724 27.13 0.30 -12.58
N GLY A 725 26.33 1.34 -12.37
CA GLY A 725 25.84 1.75 -11.05
C GLY A 725 24.66 0.92 -10.58
N ALA A 726 24.26 -0.13 -11.32
CA ALA A 726 23.18 -1.03 -10.94
C ALA A 726 23.58 -1.91 -9.74
N VAL A 727 22.66 -2.06 -8.79
CA VAL A 727 22.91 -2.86 -7.59
C VAL A 727 22.27 -4.23 -7.60
N THR A 728 22.90 -5.17 -6.88
CA THR A 728 22.32 -6.46 -6.50
C THR A 728 21.27 -6.21 -5.43
N MET A 729 19.99 -6.17 -5.82
CA MET A 729 18.91 -6.28 -4.84
C MET A 729 19.03 -7.65 -4.15
N PRO A 730 18.90 -7.74 -2.81
CA PRO A 730 19.16 -8.99 -2.10
C PRO A 730 18.19 -10.09 -2.54
N SER A 731 18.71 -11.05 -3.30
CA SER A 731 18.00 -12.30 -3.61
C SER A 731 18.01 -13.20 -2.37
N ARG A 732 16.93 -13.17 -1.59
CA ARG A 732 16.71 -14.20 -0.57
C ARG A 732 16.55 -15.55 -1.25
N TRP A 733 17.08 -16.61 -0.63
CA TRP A 733 16.85 -17.98 -1.09
C TRP A 733 15.34 -18.30 -0.98
N GLN A 734 14.84 -19.16 -1.85
CA GLN A 734 13.50 -19.72 -1.73
C GLN A 734 13.62 -21.23 -2.02
N PRO A 735 13.19 -22.11 -1.09
CA PRO A 735 13.12 -23.54 -1.35
C PRO A 735 12.03 -23.86 -2.38
N SER A 736 12.15 -25.02 -3.03
CA SER A 736 11.22 -25.50 -4.05
C SER A 736 10.25 -26.55 -3.49
N VAL A 737 9.06 -26.65 -4.08
CA VAL A 737 8.12 -27.76 -3.79
C VAL A 737 8.79 -29.10 -4.09
N GLY A 738 8.87 -29.95 -3.06
CA GLY A 738 9.53 -31.26 -3.12
C GLY A 738 11.00 -31.27 -2.66
N ASP A 739 11.57 -30.15 -2.21
CA ASP A 739 12.88 -30.14 -1.54
C ASP A 739 12.83 -31.06 -0.30
N THR A 740 13.86 -31.88 -0.13
CA THR A 740 13.98 -32.80 1.01
C THR A 740 14.70 -32.12 2.17
N TRP A 741 14.31 -32.45 3.40
CA TRP A 741 14.76 -31.73 4.59
C TRP A 741 15.02 -32.65 5.79
N GLN A 742 15.85 -32.19 6.72
CA GLN A 742 16.09 -32.78 8.04
C GLN A 742 15.97 -31.66 9.09
N TRP A 743 15.15 -31.88 10.11
CA TRP A 743 15.00 -30.97 11.25
C TRP A 743 15.76 -31.53 12.44
N GLN A 744 16.85 -30.90 12.87
CA GLN A 744 17.66 -31.37 13.97
C GLN A 744 18.07 -30.22 14.89
N LEU A 745 17.42 -30.14 16.05
CA LEU A 745 17.71 -29.11 17.06
C LEU A 745 18.75 -29.58 18.10
N ASP A 746 19.04 -30.89 18.20
CA ASP A 746 20.13 -31.39 19.05
C ASP A 746 21.51 -31.34 18.36
N THR A 747 22.57 -31.39 19.18
CA THR A 747 23.95 -31.36 18.70
C THR A 747 24.74 -32.63 19.10
N PRO A 748 25.69 -33.09 18.26
CA PRO A 748 26.07 -32.55 16.95
C PRO A 748 25.09 -32.95 15.81
N VAL A 749 24.95 -32.06 14.83
CA VAL A 749 24.16 -32.29 13.61
C VAL A 749 24.69 -33.50 12.83
N ASP A 750 23.81 -34.46 12.50
CA ASP A 750 24.14 -35.66 11.73
C ASP A 750 24.01 -35.38 10.22
N THR A 751 25.14 -35.03 9.61
CA THR A 751 25.23 -34.70 8.18
C THR A 751 25.16 -35.92 7.24
N SER A 752 24.96 -37.14 7.76
CA SER A 752 24.90 -38.36 6.93
C SER A 752 23.61 -38.49 6.11
N TYR A 753 22.58 -37.70 6.43
CA TYR A 753 21.33 -37.65 5.69
C TYR A 753 21.50 -36.86 4.38
N ASN A 754 21.29 -37.53 3.24
CA ASN A 754 21.29 -36.86 1.94
C ASN A 754 19.93 -36.19 1.65
N VAL A 755 19.71 -35.06 2.32
CA VAL A 755 18.61 -34.12 2.10
C VAL A 755 19.11 -32.86 1.40
N ASP A 756 18.22 -31.96 0.97
CA ASP A 756 18.59 -30.67 0.36
C ASP A 756 18.77 -29.57 1.42
N ILE A 757 17.95 -29.63 2.48
CA ILE A 757 17.82 -28.61 3.53
C ILE A 757 18.08 -29.22 4.92
N TYR A 758 18.78 -28.48 5.78
CA TYR A 758 18.88 -28.75 7.21
C TYR A 758 18.25 -27.60 7.99
N ASP A 759 17.39 -27.90 8.94
CA ASP A 759 16.82 -26.93 9.88
C ASP A 759 17.41 -27.19 11.27
N ILE A 760 18.14 -26.21 11.82
CA ILE A 760 18.98 -26.38 13.01
C ILE A 760 18.95 -25.15 13.92
N ASP A 761 19.11 -25.38 15.22
CA ASP A 761 19.02 -24.36 16.26
C ASP A 761 20.07 -23.23 16.12
N LEU A 762 19.62 -21.98 16.20
CA LEU A 762 20.48 -20.79 16.14
C LEU A 762 21.59 -20.80 17.19
N PHE A 763 21.29 -21.13 18.44
CA PHE A 763 22.18 -20.89 19.57
C PHE A 763 23.17 -22.04 19.76
N ASP A 764 22.73 -23.28 19.59
CA ASP A 764 23.55 -24.47 19.82
C ASP A 764 24.53 -24.76 18.66
N ASN A 765 24.31 -24.19 17.47
CA ASN A 765 25.17 -24.39 16.30
C ASN A 765 26.05 -23.17 15.98
N ASP A 766 27.36 -23.40 15.83
CA ASP A 766 28.30 -22.39 15.33
C ASP A 766 28.21 -22.21 13.81
N ALA A 767 28.63 -21.03 13.33
CA ALA A 767 28.74 -20.74 11.89
C ALA A 767 29.58 -21.79 11.13
N SER A 768 30.52 -22.49 11.78
CA SER A 768 31.28 -23.58 11.17
C SER A 768 30.43 -24.79 10.77
N VAL A 769 29.31 -25.05 11.46
CA VAL A 769 28.37 -26.13 11.10
C VAL A 769 27.59 -25.74 9.84
N VAL A 770 27.05 -24.52 9.81
CA VAL A 770 26.36 -23.94 8.65
C VAL A 770 27.26 -23.94 7.41
N ASN A 771 28.50 -23.46 7.55
CA ASN A 771 29.50 -23.45 6.47
C ASN A 771 29.88 -24.87 5.98
N ALA A 772 29.87 -25.88 6.85
CA ALA A 772 30.14 -27.26 6.45
C ALA A 772 28.97 -27.85 5.64
N LEU A 773 27.73 -27.62 6.08
CA LEU A 773 26.53 -27.98 5.34
C LEU A 773 26.48 -27.30 3.96
N HIS A 774 26.80 -26.00 3.89
CA HIS A 774 26.93 -25.26 2.63
C HIS A 774 28.02 -25.84 1.71
N ALA A 775 29.15 -26.28 2.26
CA ALA A 775 30.22 -26.91 1.47
C ALA A 775 29.79 -28.25 0.85
N ASP A 776 28.88 -28.98 1.52
CA ASP A 776 28.22 -30.18 1.00
C ASP A 776 26.99 -29.87 0.11
N GLY A 777 26.82 -28.60 -0.28
CA GLY A 777 25.77 -28.12 -1.20
C GLY A 777 24.39 -27.99 -0.58
N LYS A 778 24.27 -28.02 0.75
CA LYS A 778 22.99 -27.95 1.48
C LYS A 778 22.55 -26.51 1.70
N LYS A 779 21.26 -26.34 1.96
CA LYS A 779 20.67 -25.10 2.48
C LYS A 779 20.38 -25.23 3.96
N VAL A 780 20.47 -24.13 4.70
CA VAL A 780 20.35 -24.17 6.17
C VAL A 780 19.33 -23.15 6.66
N ILE A 781 18.31 -23.63 7.36
CA ILE A 781 17.29 -22.84 8.05
C ILE A 781 17.70 -22.68 9.52
N CYS A 782 17.43 -21.49 10.06
CA CYS A 782 17.75 -21.06 11.41
C CYS A 782 16.51 -21.18 12.29
N TYR A 783 16.44 -22.20 13.15
CA TYR A 783 15.40 -22.28 14.17
C TYR A 783 15.62 -21.20 15.25
N ILE A 784 14.58 -20.42 15.49
CA ILE A 784 14.47 -19.49 16.62
C ILE A 784 13.05 -19.50 17.18
N SER A 785 12.91 -19.64 18.50
CA SER A 785 11.67 -19.21 19.16
C SER A 785 11.50 -17.68 18.98
N VAL A 786 10.27 -17.23 18.72
CA VAL A 786 9.94 -15.81 18.60
C VAL A 786 8.67 -15.41 19.36
N GLY A 787 7.72 -16.34 19.51
CA GLY A 787 6.51 -16.14 20.31
C GLY A 787 6.65 -16.60 21.77
N SER A 788 7.74 -17.28 22.11
CA SER A 788 8.05 -17.73 23.47
C SER A 788 9.41 -17.20 23.99
N TRP A 789 9.63 -17.44 25.27
CA TRP A 789 10.83 -17.14 26.02
C TRP A 789 11.27 -18.41 26.73
N GLU A 790 12.56 -18.73 26.67
CA GLU A 790 13.14 -19.98 27.17
C GLU A 790 14.24 -19.65 28.20
N ASP A 791 14.13 -20.15 29.44
CA ASP A 791 15.03 -19.74 30.54
C ASP A 791 16.51 -20.16 30.37
N TRP A 792 16.77 -21.11 29.47
CA TRP A 792 18.09 -21.63 29.12
C TRP A 792 18.80 -20.85 28.01
N ARG A 793 18.12 -19.94 27.29
CA ARG A 793 18.72 -19.21 26.17
C ARG A 793 19.67 -18.10 26.65
N PRO A 794 20.76 -17.82 25.92
CA PRO A 794 21.76 -16.86 26.37
C PRO A 794 21.25 -15.41 26.43
N ASP A 795 20.20 -15.08 25.69
CA ASP A 795 19.53 -13.77 25.67
C ASP A 795 18.29 -13.71 26.58
N ALA A 796 17.97 -14.76 27.34
CA ALA A 796 16.79 -14.82 28.21
C ALA A 796 16.71 -13.65 29.22
N ALA A 797 17.86 -13.10 29.63
CA ALA A 797 17.94 -11.95 30.54
C ALA A 797 17.62 -10.59 29.88
N GLU A 798 17.53 -10.51 28.54
CA GLU A 798 17.19 -9.29 27.82
C GLU A 798 15.67 -9.03 27.79
N PHE A 799 14.86 -10.09 27.92
CA PHE A 799 13.40 -10.00 27.97
C PHE A 799 12.93 -9.47 29.34
N PRO A 800 12.26 -8.31 29.41
CA PRO A 800 11.76 -7.79 30.68
C PRO A 800 10.56 -8.62 31.16
N ALA A 801 10.44 -8.84 32.47
CA ALA A 801 9.33 -9.60 33.06
C ALA A 801 7.91 -9.10 32.67
N SER A 802 7.77 -7.88 32.15
CA SER A 802 6.53 -7.33 31.62
C SER A 802 6.08 -7.90 30.27
N VAL A 803 6.90 -8.68 29.56
CA VAL A 803 6.50 -9.41 28.33
C VAL A 803 6.26 -10.91 28.58
N LEU A 804 6.56 -11.44 29.76
CA LEU A 804 6.47 -12.87 30.07
C LEU A 804 5.08 -13.26 30.55
N GLY A 805 4.48 -14.28 29.92
CA GLY A 805 3.14 -14.77 30.18
C GLY A 805 3.10 -16.07 31.00
N ASN A 806 2.10 -16.89 30.69
CA ASN A 806 1.96 -18.25 31.20
C ASN A 806 3.12 -19.13 30.73
N ASP A 807 3.34 -20.24 31.47
CA ASP A 807 4.24 -21.32 31.03
C ASP A 807 3.74 -21.90 29.69
N TYR A 808 4.66 -22.34 28.84
CA TYR A 808 4.34 -23.06 27.61
C TYR A 808 4.04 -24.53 27.95
N ASP A 809 2.88 -25.04 27.53
CA ASP A 809 2.45 -26.37 27.92
C ASP A 809 3.35 -27.47 27.31
N GLY A 810 3.88 -28.33 28.17
CA GLY A 810 4.80 -29.42 27.78
C GLY A 810 6.30 -29.10 27.91
N TRP A 811 6.69 -27.82 28.00
CA TRP A 811 8.11 -27.40 27.96
C TRP A 811 8.52 -26.61 29.23
N PRO A 812 9.05 -27.28 30.28
CA PRO A 812 9.38 -26.63 31.54
C PRO A 812 10.56 -25.65 31.42
N GLY A 813 10.30 -24.38 31.76
CA GLY A 813 11.27 -23.28 31.63
C GLY A 813 10.94 -22.33 30.47
N GLU A 814 9.95 -22.68 29.65
CA GLU A 814 9.46 -21.86 28.54
C GLU A 814 8.16 -21.11 28.90
N LYS A 815 7.98 -19.92 28.33
CA LYS A 815 6.85 -19.02 28.58
C LYS A 815 6.43 -18.27 27.33
N TRP A 816 5.13 -18.02 27.18
CA TRP A 816 4.61 -17.19 26.09
C TRP A 816 4.99 -15.71 26.23
N LEU A 817 5.11 -15.01 25.09
CA LEU A 817 5.41 -13.57 25.01
C LEU A 817 4.18 -12.70 24.69
N ASP A 818 4.16 -11.49 25.26
CA ASP A 818 3.19 -10.44 24.88
C ASP A 818 3.61 -9.78 23.55
N ILE A 819 3.38 -10.46 22.43
CA ILE A 819 3.79 -10.06 21.07
C ILE A 819 3.37 -8.63 20.68
N ARG A 820 2.30 -8.11 21.28
CA ARG A 820 1.80 -6.73 21.12
C ARG A 820 2.82 -5.68 21.56
N LYS A 821 3.77 -6.04 22.42
CA LYS A 821 4.86 -5.16 22.89
C LYS A 821 6.04 -5.17 21.92
N ILE A 822 5.77 -5.05 20.62
CA ILE A 822 6.78 -5.17 19.57
C ILE A 822 7.97 -4.24 19.76
N ASN A 823 7.78 -3.00 20.23
CA ASN A 823 8.88 -2.06 20.52
C ASN A 823 9.85 -2.56 21.61
N THR A 824 9.44 -3.52 22.46
CA THR A 824 10.27 -4.17 23.48
C THR A 824 10.93 -5.45 22.97
N LEU A 825 10.22 -6.23 22.15
CA LEU A 825 10.70 -7.50 21.60
C LEU A 825 11.63 -7.29 20.39
N ALA A 826 11.34 -6.29 19.56
CA ALA A 826 12.02 -6.06 18.28
C ALA A 826 13.54 -5.96 18.38
N PRO A 827 14.16 -5.27 19.36
CA PRO A 827 15.62 -5.26 19.48
C PRO A 827 16.23 -6.65 19.67
N ILE A 828 15.58 -7.51 20.47
CA ILE A 828 16.05 -8.86 20.82
C ILE A 828 15.85 -9.80 19.63
N LEU A 829 14.64 -9.81 19.05
CA LEU A 829 14.31 -10.64 17.90
C LEU A 829 15.09 -10.23 16.63
N ARG A 830 15.34 -8.93 16.43
CA ARG A 830 16.29 -8.45 15.41
C ARG A 830 17.69 -8.99 15.65
N ALA A 831 18.17 -8.99 16.89
CA ALA A 831 19.48 -9.56 17.22
C ALA A 831 19.55 -11.07 16.95
N ARG A 832 18.47 -11.84 17.18
CA ARG A 832 18.36 -13.25 16.76
C ARG A 832 18.47 -13.39 15.23
N LEU A 833 17.68 -12.64 14.47
CA LEU A 833 17.72 -12.65 12.99
C LEU A 833 19.09 -12.18 12.43
N ASP A 834 19.71 -11.18 13.06
CA ASP A 834 21.05 -10.70 12.73
C ASP A 834 22.09 -11.80 12.99
N GLN A 835 21.98 -12.57 14.06
CA GLN A 835 22.84 -13.73 14.32
C GLN A 835 22.62 -14.87 13.31
N CYS A 836 21.37 -15.18 12.93
CA CYS A 836 21.08 -16.11 11.83
C CYS A 836 21.81 -15.66 10.55
N LYS A 837 21.71 -14.37 10.19
CA LYS A 837 22.40 -13.88 8.99
C LYS A 837 23.93 -13.93 9.11
N GLN A 838 24.48 -13.58 10.28
CA GLN A 838 25.93 -13.60 10.54
C GLN A 838 26.53 -15.00 10.57
N LYS A 839 25.79 -16.00 11.08
CA LYS A 839 26.22 -17.42 11.06
C LYS A 839 26.10 -18.05 9.67
N GLY A 840 25.46 -17.38 8.71
CA GLY A 840 25.40 -17.77 7.30
C GLY A 840 24.14 -18.50 6.88
N PHE A 841 23.09 -18.53 7.72
CA PHE A 841 21.84 -19.21 7.39
C PHE A 841 21.15 -18.61 6.14
N ASP A 842 20.41 -19.43 5.40
CA ASP A 842 19.66 -19.05 4.20
C ASP A 842 18.21 -18.65 4.51
N GLY A 843 17.64 -19.23 5.57
CA GLY A 843 16.26 -19.02 6.00
C GLY A 843 16.10 -19.05 7.51
N VAL A 844 14.87 -18.79 7.97
CA VAL A 844 14.49 -18.76 9.39
C VAL A 844 13.22 -19.58 9.58
N GLU A 845 13.23 -20.45 10.58
CA GLU A 845 12.06 -21.08 11.18
C GLU A 845 11.69 -20.29 12.44
N PRO A 846 10.67 -19.42 12.38
CA PRO A 846 10.18 -18.67 13.54
C PRO A 846 9.14 -19.49 14.32
N ASP A 847 9.52 -20.01 15.49
CA ASP A 847 8.62 -20.86 16.27
C ASP A 847 7.66 -20.08 17.19
N ASN A 848 6.52 -20.71 17.46
CA ASN A 848 5.44 -20.24 18.32
C ASN A 848 4.72 -18.97 17.79
N ILE A 849 4.53 -18.87 16.46
CA ILE A 849 3.85 -17.75 15.79
C ILE A 849 2.33 -17.93 15.62
N GLU A 850 1.74 -18.85 16.37
CA GLU A 850 0.30 -19.18 16.42
C GLU A 850 -0.36 -18.82 17.78
N GLY A 851 0.38 -18.14 18.67
CA GLY A 851 0.06 -17.97 20.09
C GLY A 851 -1.28 -17.30 20.43
N TYR A 852 -1.98 -16.65 19.50
CA TYR A 852 -3.34 -16.15 19.79
C TYR A 852 -4.40 -17.26 19.97
N ASN A 853 -4.13 -18.46 19.46
CA ASN A 853 -4.96 -19.64 19.70
C ASN A 853 -4.66 -20.31 21.06
N GLU A 854 -3.64 -19.84 21.77
CA GLU A 854 -3.09 -20.49 22.97
C GLU A 854 -3.35 -19.72 24.27
N ASN A 855 -3.23 -20.43 25.40
CA ASN A 855 -3.41 -19.84 26.73
C ASN A 855 -2.15 -19.09 27.21
N THR A 856 -1.76 -18.04 26.47
CA THR A 856 -0.52 -17.28 26.71
C THR A 856 -0.51 -16.47 28.01
N GLY A 857 -1.66 -16.28 28.66
CA GLY A 857 -1.82 -15.35 29.78
C GLY A 857 -2.03 -13.90 29.34
N PHE A 858 -1.97 -13.63 28.03
CA PHE A 858 -2.32 -12.35 27.42
C PHE A 858 -3.58 -12.52 26.55
N PRO A 859 -4.45 -11.50 26.46
CA PRO A 859 -5.57 -11.51 25.53
C PRO A 859 -5.04 -11.12 24.14
N LEU A 860 -4.31 -12.04 23.51
CA LEU A 860 -3.88 -11.93 22.13
C LEU A 860 -5.06 -12.20 21.20
N THR A 861 -5.17 -11.43 20.13
CA THR A 861 -6.15 -11.63 19.07
C THR A 861 -5.47 -12.17 17.82
N TYR A 862 -6.25 -12.77 16.91
CA TYR A 862 -5.84 -13.08 15.52
C TYR A 862 -5.01 -11.93 14.94
N GLN A 863 -5.49 -10.70 15.11
CA GLN A 863 -4.83 -9.53 14.55
C GLN A 863 -3.50 -9.16 15.23
N ASP A 864 -3.37 -9.38 16.54
CA ASP A 864 -2.10 -9.18 17.24
C ASP A 864 -1.04 -10.15 16.72
N GLN A 865 -1.44 -11.39 16.42
CA GLN A 865 -0.58 -12.37 15.76
C GLN A 865 -0.24 -11.97 14.33
N LEU A 866 -1.24 -11.59 13.53
CA LEU A 866 -1.06 -11.18 12.14
C LEU A 866 -0.04 -10.03 12.03
N ASN A 867 -0.18 -9.01 12.90
CA ASN A 867 0.75 -7.88 12.97
C ASN A 867 2.19 -8.33 13.33
N PHE A 868 2.34 -9.27 14.26
CA PHE A 868 3.63 -9.81 14.66
C PHE A 868 4.29 -10.63 13.55
N ASN A 869 3.52 -11.52 12.91
CA ASN A 869 3.96 -12.41 11.85
C ASN A 869 4.37 -11.61 10.58
N LEU A 870 3.60 -10.59 10.21
CA LEU A 870 3.93 -9.65 9.13
C LEU A 870 5.20 -8.84 9.43
N TRP A 871 5.35 -8.33 10.66
CA TRP A 871 6.56 -7.63 11.08
C TRP A 871 7.78 -8.54 10.99
N LEU A 872 7.67 -9.77 11.47
CA LEU A 872 8.77 -10.74 11.50
C LEU A 872 9.23 -11.14 10.10
N ALA A 873 8.29 -11.38 9.18
CA ALA A 873 8.60 -11.66 7.78
C ALA A 873 9.37 -10.50 7.12
N ALA A 874 8.94 -9.26 7.33
CA ALA A 874 9.64 -8.07 6.83
C ALA A 874 11.08 -7.95 7.40
N GLU A 875 11.29 -8.26 8.67
CA GLU A 875 12.61 -8.20 9.31
C GLU A 875 13.57 -9.30 8.82
N ALA A 876 13.07 -10.51 8.55
CA ALA A 876 13.84 -11.59 7.93
C ALA A 876 14.22 -11.23 6.48
N HIS A 877 13.26 -10.72 5.70
CA HIS A 877 13.49 -10.30 4.31
C HIS A 877 14.48 -9.14 4.20
N ALA A 878 14.44 -8.17 5.13
CA ALA A 878 15.41 -7.07 5.20
C ALA A 878 16.87 -7.53 5.39
N ARG A 879 17.06 -8.76 5.91
CA ARG A 879 18.36 -9.42 6.09
C ARG A 879 18.70 -10.38 4.95
N GLY A 880 17.84 -10.48 3.93
CA GLY A 880 17.98 -11.44 2.84
C GLY A 880 17.94 -12.90 3.33
N LEU A 881 17.12 -13.17 4.34
CA LEU A 881 16.75 -14.50 4.81
C LEU A 881 15.38 -14.86 4.21
N SER A 882 15.17 -16.13 3.89
CA SER A 882 13.80 -16.66 3.70
C SER A 882 13.11 -16.87 5.04
N ILE A 883 11.79 -17.00 5.05
CA ILE A 883 11.04 -17.25 6.30
C ILE A 883 9.87 -18.21 6.10
N GLY A 884 9.70 -19.14 7.04
CA GLY A 884 8.63 -20.14 7.05
C GLY A 884 7.44 -19.77 7.92
N LEU A 885 6.21 -20.01 7.45
CA LEU A 885 5.01 -19.94 8.28
C LEU A 885 4.88 -21.25 9.07
N LYS A 886 4.99 -21.17 10.40
CA LYS A 886 5.03 -22.30 11.33
C LYS A 886 3.66 -22.47 12.00
N ASN A 887 3.07 -23.67 11.90
CA ASN A 887 1.88 -24.11 12.65
C ASN A 887 0.62 -23.21 12.62
N ASP A 888 0.52 -22.23 11.73
CA ASP A 888 -0.54 -21.22 11.73
C ASP A 888 -1.46 -21.32 10.48
N PRO A 889 -2.33 -22.35 10.40
CA PRO A 889 -3.21 -22.59 9.24
C PRO A 889 -4.30 -21.52 9.10
N ASP A 890 -4.81 -21.01 10.23
CA ASP A 890 -5.88 -20.02 10.29
C ASP A 890 -5.51 -18.71 9.56
N GLN A 891 -4.24 -18.27 9.66
CA GLN A 891 -3.77 -17.01 9.05
C GLN A 891 -3.18 -17.16 7.64
N VAL A 892 -3.18 -18.38 7.05
CA VAL A 892 -2.57 -18.65 5.74
C VAL A 892 -3.05 -17.67 4.67
N THR A 893 -4.34 -17.33 4.65
CA THR A 893 -4.90 -16.42 3.62
C THR A 893 -4.24 -15.04 3.64
N ASP A 894 -3.99 -14.48 4.83
CA ASP A 894 -3.39 -13.15 5.00
C ASP A 894 -1.85 -13.19 4.94
N LEU A 895 -1.23 -14.30 5.38
CA LEU A 895 0.23 -14.44 5.50
C LEU A 895 0.93 -15.05 4.27
N LEU A 896 0.20 -15.76 3.40
CA LEU A 896 0.75 -16.41 2.21
C LEU A 896 1.60 -15.50 1.31
N PRO A 897 1.31 -14.20 1.09
CA PRO A 897 2.18 -13.34 0.29
C PRO A 897 3.56 -13.10 0.93
N HIS A 898 3.65 -13.14 2.25
CA HIS A 898 4.78 -12.66 3.05
C HIS A 898 5.79 -13.73 3.43
N PHE A 899 5.34 -14.96 3.63
CA PHE A 899 6.22 -16.09 3.94
C PHE A 899 6.68 -16.80 2.66
N ASP A 900 7.90 -17.34 2.65
CA ASP A 900 8.49 -17.97 1.46
C ASP A 900 8.18 -19.47 1.34
N TRP A 901 7.84 -20.10 2.47
CA TRP A 901 7.51 -21.51 2.64
C TRP A 901 6.71 -21.69 3.93
N ALA A 902 6.32 -22.91 4.28
CA ALA A 902 5.66 -23.23 5.55
C ALA A 902 6.20 -24.52 6.18
N LEU A 903 6.00 -24.67 7.49
CA LEU A 903 6.34 -25.87 8.25
C LEU A 903 5.22 -26.22 9.23
N THR A 904 4.85 -27.49 9.28
CA THR A 904 3.73 -28.00 10.08
C THR A 904 4.14 -29.17 10.96
N GLU A 905 3.67 -29.18 12.20
CA GLU A 905 3.72 -30.32 13.12
C GLU A 905 2.36 -30.93 13.36
N ASP A 906 2.28 -32.27 13.42
CA ASP A 906 1.07 -33.03 13.79
C ASP A 906 -0.19 -32.70 12.95
N CYS A 907 -0.03 -32.07 11.79
CA CYS A 907 -1.17 -31.62 11.00
C CYS A 907 -2.02 -32.79 10.50
N TYR A 908 -1.46 -34.00 10.44
CA TYR A 908 -2.20 -35.23 10.12
C TYR A 908 -2.99 -35.73 11.32
N GLU A 909 -2.36 -35.82 12.49
CA GLU A 909 -3.01 -36.26 13.74
C GLU A 909 -4.19 -35.34 14.09
N TYR A 910 -4.00 -34.03 13.98
CA TYR A 910 -5.04 -33.04 14.24
C TYR A 910 -5.92 -32.71 13.02
N GLY A 911 -5.61 -33.26 11.85
CA GLY A 911 -6.47 -33.25 10.66
C GLY A 911 -6.51 -31.97 9.82
N TRP A 912 -5.64 -31.00 10.07
CA TRP A 912 -5.63 -29.68 9.43
C TRP A 912 -4.62 -29.52 8.27
N CYS A 913 -3.78 -30.51 7.93
CA CYS A 913 -2.75 -30.37 6.88
C CYS A 913 -3.23 -29.70 5.57
N SER A 914 -4.45 -29.99 5.13
CA SER A 914 -5.01 -29.44 3.88
C SER A 914 -5.11 -27.92 3.87
N GLU A 915 -5.17 -27.26 5.02
CA GLU A 915 -5.29 -25.81 5.15
C GLU A 915 -4.02 -25.08 4.71
N MET A 916 -2.86 -25.76 4.71
CA MET A 916 -1.59 -25.23 4.21
C MET A 916 -1.38 -25.40 2.69
N SER A 917 -2.31 -26.05 1.98
CA SER A 917 -2.27 -26.24 0.52
C SER A 917 -2.16 -24.95 -0.33
N PRO A 918 -2.58 -23.75 0.12
CA PRO A 918 -2.36 -22.51 -0.62
C PRO A 918 -0.87 -22.22 -0.91
N PHE A 919 0.05 -22.62 -0.01
CA PHE A 919 1.50 -22.50 -0.26
C PHE A 919 1.93 -23.30 -1.50
N ILE A 920 1.57 -24.58 -1.56
CA ILE A 920 1.86 -25.45 -2.71
C ILE A 920 1.24 -24.89 -4.00
N THR A 921 0.03 -24.35 -3.91
CA THR A 921 -0.72 -23.81 -5.05
C THR A 921 0.00 -22.64 -5.72
N VAL A 922 0.74 -21.83 -4.95
CA VAL A 922 1.58 -20.73 -5.46
C VAL A 922 3.07 -21.11 -5.62
N GLY A 923 3.40 -22.41 -5.55
CA GLY A 923 4.75 -22.93 -5.77
C GLY A 923 5.70 -22.82 -4.58
N LYS A 924 5.20 -22.58 -3.36
CA LYS A 924 5.98 -22.54 -2.12
C LYS A 924 5.88 -23.89 -1.39
N PRO A 925 6.98 -24.48 -0.90
CA PRO A 925 6.93 -25.77 -0.21
C PRO A 925 6.27 -25.69 1.15
N VAL A 926 5.75 -26.85 1.58
CA VAL A 926 5.29 -27.10 2.96
C VAL A 926 6.09 -28.30 3.50
N PHE A 927 6.85 -28.06 4.56
CA PHE A 927 7.64 -29.04 5.29
C PHE A 927 6.78 -29.64 6.40
N MET A 928 6.61 -30.96 6.43
CA MET A 928 5.63 -31.63 7.30
C MET A 928 6.31 -32.63 8.24
N ALA A 929 6.14 -32.45 9.55
CA ALA A 929 6.67 -33.34 10.57
C ALA A 929 5.54 -34.04 11.34
N GLU A 930 5.61 -35.38 11.40
CA GLU A 930 4.72 -36.22 12.20
C GLU A 930 5.54 -37.06 13.19
N TYR A 931 4.94 -37.43 14.32
CA TYR A 931 5.70 -37.94 15.45
C TYR A 931 5.36 -39.37 15.89
N THR A 932 6.37 -40.06 16.42
CA THR A 932 6.27 -41.46 16.87
C THR A 932 5.39 -41.70 18.10
N ASP A 933 5.04 -40.65 18.84
CA ASP A 933 4.30 -40.70 20.11
C ASP A 933 2.79 -40.43 19.98
N THR A 934 2.32 -39.87 18.86
CA THR A 934 0.88 -39.71 18.57
C THR A 934 0.18 -41.03 18.20
N GLY A 935 0.95 -42.03 17.75
CA GLY A 935 0.41 -43.30 17.25
C GLY A 935 0.14 -43.31 15.74
N VAL A 936 0.40 -42.20 15.06
CA VAL A 936 0.47 -42.11 13.59
C VAL A 936 1.58 -43.02 13.05
N THR A 937 1.41 -43.52 11.82
CA THR A 937 2.43 -44.30 11.10
C THR A 937 2.61 -43.79 9.68
N LEU A 938 3.80 -43.98 9.10
CA LEU A 938 4.12 -43.61 7.70
C LEU A 938 3.02 -44.03 6.70
N ASN A 939 2.45 -45.22 6.84
CA ASN A 939 1.40 -45.73 5.94
C ASN A 939 0.08 -44.93 6.00
N GLN A 940 -0.14 -44.11 7.03
CA GLN A 940 -1.33 -43.29 7.21
C GLN A 940 -1.16 -41.90 6.61
N PHE A 941 -0.06 -41.20 6.93
CA PHE A 941 0.13 -39.80 6.51
C PHE A 941 0.87 -39.64 5.17
N CYS A 942 1.79 -40.54 4.80
CA CYS A 942 2.51 -40.44 3.53
C CYS A 942 1.59 -40.35 2.29
N PRO A 943 0.47 -41.10 2.19
CA PRO A 943 -0.47 -40.96 1.07
C PRO A 943 -1.14 -39.57 1.00
N GLN A 944 -1.40 -38.94 2.15
CA GLN A 944 -1.97 -37.59 2.20
C GLN A 944 -0.91 -36.54 1.86
N ALA A 945 0.28 -36.62 2.45
CA ALA A 945 1.39 -35.73 2.13
C ALA A 945 1.74 -35.75 0.63
N ALA A 946 1.77 -36.95 0.02
CA ALA A 946 1.98 -37.11 -1.42
C ALA A 946 0.84 -36.52 -2.27
N ALA A 947 -0.42 -36.59 -1.81
CA ALA A 947 -1.55 -35.97 -2.48
C ALA A 947 -1.56 -34.43 -2.36
N LEU A 948 -1.04 -33.90 -1.25
CA LEU A 948 -0.88 -32.46 -1.01
C LEU A 948 0.44 -31.88 -1.58
N GLN A 949 1.35 -32.74 -2.06
CA GLN A 949 2.72 -32.38 -2.48
C GLN A 949 3.60 -31.76 -1.38
N PHE A 950 3.33 -32.10 -0.12
CA PHE A 950 4.16 -31.68 1.02
C PHE A 950 5.46 -32.50 1.05
N SER A 951 6.46 -32.03 1.80
CA SER A 951 7.71 -32.75 2.08
C SER A 951 7.66 -33.38 3.48
N PRO A 952 7.19 -34.64 3.62
CA PRO A 952 6.99 -35.31 4.92
C PRO A 952 8.25 -35.95 5.53
N ILE A 953 8.41 -35.79 6.85
CA ILE A 953 9.34 -36.55 7.69
C ILE A 953 8.61 -37.14 8.92
N PHE A 954 9.08 -38.28 9.40
CA PHE A 954 8.63 -38.92 10.63
C PHE A 954 9.72 -38.85 11.69
N LYS A 955 9.42 -38.30 12.87
CA LYS A 955 10.39 -37.86 13.88
C LYS A 955 10.06 -38.37 15.28
N ASN A 956 11.05 -38.33 16.18
CA ASN A 956 10.79 -38.36 17.62
C ASN A 956 10.58 -36.91 18.10
N ARG A 957 9.69 -36.68 19.07
CA ARG A 957 9.32 -35.34 19.59
C ARG A 957 10.52 -34.46 19.99
N GLY A 958 11.60 -35.07 20.49
CA GLY A 958 12.82 -34.37 20.90
C GLY A 958 13.73 -33.91 19.74
N LEU A 959 13.28 -33.96 18.49
CA LEU A 959 13.93 -33.37 17.30
C LEU A 959 15.43 -33.68 17.11
N GLY A 960 15.90 -34.84 17.58
CA GLY A 960 17.25 -35.32 17.32
C GLY A 960 17.44 -35.95 15.94
N ALA A 961 18.68 -36.31 15.60
CA ALA A 961 19.11 -36.81 14.28
C ALA A 961 18.20 -37.86 13.61
N TRP A 962 17.55 -38.75 14.37
CA TRP A 962 16.71 -39.80 13.79
C TRP A 962 15.51 -39.24 13.02
N MET A 963 15.34 -39.68 11.78
CA MET A 963 14.11 -39.54 11.01
C MET A 963 13.84 -40.75 10.11
N GLN A 964 12.59 -40.87 9.64
CA GLN A 964 12.23 -41.68 8.47
C GLN A 964 11.48 -40.81 7.45
N THR A 965 11.76 -40.99 6.17
CA THR A 965 11.03 -40.32 5.07
C THR A 965 9.93 -41.23 4.52
N CYS A 966 8.98 -40.63 3.80
CA CYS A 966 8.05 -41.40 2.98
C CYS A 966 8.76 -42.12 1.81
N PRO A 967 8.27 -43.29 1.37
CA PRO A 967 8.88 -44.13 0.33
C PRO A 967 8.50 -43.74 -1.11
#